data_AF-A0A939UWC3-F1
#
_entry.id   AF-A0A939UWC3-F1
#
_cell.length_a   1.000
_cell.length_b   1.000
_cell.length_c   1.000
_cell.angle_alpha   90.00
_cell.angle_beta   90.00
_cell.angle_gamma   90.00
#
_symmetry.space_group_name_H-M   'P 1'
#
loop_
_entity.id
_entity.type
_entity.pdbx_description
1 polymer ?
#
loop_
_entity_poly.entity_id
_entity_poly.type
_entity_poly.pdbx_seq_one_letter_code
_entity_poly.pdbx_strand_id
1 'polypeptide(L)'
;MCSAQSAYAQRSCGLWFNEVPLVADTAANTIYATIDPGISHTLKGTMRWDESLYGSVKLNGQALENGKLGNLLVAEWANNTTNTLTIENGESRQWSLIFSTLPFVVIDCPLDEMSKNYSITKGDEDHTKKYAGNMSVIDARCRTKLKNSQVAGMACFNTDIMIRLRGATSGSKPKKSFNIELTNEGESQDVHLLGYRKDDDWILASEYIDYSRMRNRVLMDLWTAVDPLPYDTDNNYQCNGTQGEFVETFINGSYYGLMCFTDKIDRKKLNLKKTKEATATTPNVLRGLLWKANWECGETYLSSYSERPANDSFLWPYIDSKQSYGWEQKYPDDSLSQAFFDPICDLIDFLNTGQQDFSSNYTSKLYEQNVIDFILFIQAFQLLDNQKKNYYLSVRNNNKEEKFLFTLWDLDGSIGRYAGGDETSTDAKQMAWGEKLGYHNLIHRFKSKTLRPSDFATKMNNRWKYLSRHQLSLQNIRALMEHYADLFTTSGAWEREKARWLSSYPKSKKIANTPQEEVDFMMDFLTANYAVFNQEMASVNWNHNEYDEDQYVKELTPAALYVIGHDVTSTHEDNTVVLQGSVHQETVDRITSINYKDTLMTVIREDKDHEYDIRDIKEVRTQHTDIYPTPAFLPGRLQKTFTFDTRYAPIDETITEQPSAFETQRTVSVIFDREEAHIQGNLDGITATIDGASVSFTTDLEGVELIVSGRSDIGRINIESQHPWKLSATAGGTLLSSINANCDLVINTSNTLNFYNEEFDGKCIMSSGDITIENGILCILMTSSGTLTDASFNSEPTLGARAVMAKTIHVNAGNLLIKTIGHHGAVGLAAAQKLFINGGTNCIATYDDPLKAGTAIEITGGNTFTSSLTNDGLDTKGDLFVKNGVIYSCSPEGAEAAFDVNHFYCDGGTVIGVGYKSDQPISSKSSQAFIRLYKSKDVKQYVSVVDAEGNLVETIMTPAYPTTTVLYSSPALKKGETYTILTGDIYDEQHELTTIVAE
;
A
#
# COMPACT_ATOMS: atom_id res chain seq x y z
N MET A 1 -2.71 45.19 -2.37
CA MET A 1 -1.80 45.83 -3.34
C MET A 1 -1.13 44.82 -4.29
N CYS A 2 -1.84 43.77 -4.74
CA CYS A 2 -1.22 42.58 -5.37
C CYS A 2 -0.78 42.78 -6.84
N SER A 3 -0.40 44.00 -7.24
CA SER A 3 -0.04 44.37 -8.61
C SER A 3 1.32 45.10 -8.72
N ALA A 4 2.01 45.37 -7.61
CA ALA A 4 3.28 46.13 -7.64
C ALA A 4 4.19 45.93 -6.40
N GLN A 5 4.67 44.71 -6.13
CA GLN A 5 5.77 44.52 -5.15
C GLN A 5 6.64 43.27 -5.42
N SER A 6 7.68 43.46 -6.24
CA SER A 6 8.64 42.43 -6.71
C SER A 6 8.03 41.31 -7.58
N ALA A 7 8.86 40.65 -8.40
CA ALA A 7 8.42 39.73 -9.45
C ALA A 7 8.35 38.24 -9.03
N TYR A 8 8.55 37.92 -7.74
CA TYR A 8 8.73 36.54 -7.23
C TYR A 8 8.15 36.36 -5.81
N ALA A 9 6.96 36.95 -5.57
CA ALA A 9 6.42 37.18 -4.23
C ALA A 9 4.93 36.82 -4.05
N GLN A 10 4.47 35.70 -4.63
CA GLN A 10 3.18 35.08 -4.24
C GLN A 10 3.37 33.84 -3.34
N ARG A 11 4.33 33.91 -2.40
CA ARG A 11 4.76 32.81 -1.52
C ARG A 11 3.76 32.47 -0.39
N SER A 12 2.78 33.36 -0.15
CA SER A 12 1.46 33.09 0.44
C SER A 12 0.57 34.32 0.18
N CYS A 13 -0.76 34.19 0.21
CA CYS A 13 -1.64 35.37 0.05
C CYS A 13 -1.84 36.18 1.34
N GLY A 14 -1.01 35.98 2.39
CA GLY A 14 -1.17 36.63 3.69
C GLY A 14 -2.38 36.13 4.50
N LEU A 15 -2.92 34.96 4.14
CA LEU A 15 -3.99 34.24 4.82
C LEU A 15 -3.54 32.82 5.14
N TRP A 16 -4.02 32.27 6.25
CA TRP A 16 -3.75 30.91 6.71
C TRP A 16 -5.05 30.26 7.23
N PHE A 17 -5.26 28.99 6.89
CA PHE A 17 -6.33 28.15 7.44
C PHE A 17 -5.69 27.02 8.25
N ASN A 18 -5.98 26.95 9.55
CA ASN A 18 -5.32 26.02 10.49
C ASN A 18 -3.79 26.06 10.37
N GLU A 19 -3.22 27.28 10.29
CA GLU A 19 -1.80 27.57 10.06
C GLU A 19 -1.21 27.10 8.71
N VAL A 20 -2.00 26.48 7.83
CA VAL A 20 -1.63 26.18 6.44
C VAL A 20 -1.85 27.44 5.57
N PRO A 21 -0.84 27.96 4.85
CA PRO A 21 -1.02 29.15 4.00
C PRO A 21 -1.98 28.92 2.83
N LEU A 22 -2.78 29.93 2.49
CA LEU A 22 -3.61 29.92 1.28
C LEU A 22 -2.87 30.49 0.07
N VAL A 23 -3.32 30.09 -1.12
CA VAL A 23 -2.84 30.53 -2.43
C VAL A 23 -3.94 31.35 -3.11
N ALA A 24 -3.58 32.41 -3.84
CA ALA A 24 -4.55 33.22 -4.58
C ALA A 24 -4.32 33.08 -6.10
N ASP A 25 -5.36 32.68 -6.83
CA ASP A 25 -5.44 32.93 -8.28
C ASP A 25 -5.99 34.35 -8.48
N THR A 26 -5.10 35.24 -8.87
CA THR A 26 -5.40 36.66 -9.07
C THR A 26 -6.15 36.94 -10.39
N ALA A 27 -6.14 36.00 -11.34
CA ALA A 27 -6.86 36.10 -12.61
C ALA A 27 -8.28 35.54 -12.50
N ALA A 28 -8.47 34.47 -11.73
CA ALA A 28 -9.77 33.87 -11.42
C ALA A 28 -10.46 34.50 -10.20
N ASN A 29 -9.82 35.47 -9.53
CA ASN A 29 -10.32 36.11 -8.31
C ASN A 29 -10.77 35.08 -7.24
N THR A 30 -9.94 34.04 -7.07
CA THR A 30 -10.24 32.85 -6.27
C THR A 30 -9.06 32.55 -5.34
N ILE A 31 -9.36 32.11 -4.12
CA ILE A 31 -8.40 31.74 -3.08
C ILE A 31 -8.57 30.25 -2.78
N TYR A 32 -7.45 29.56 -2.56
CA TYR A 32 -7.37 28.12 -2.41
C TYR A 32 -6.73 27.74 -1.08
N ALA A 33 -7.33 26.78 -0.38
CA ALA A 33 -6.77 26.17 0.83
C ALA A 33 -6.59 24.66 0.62
N THR A 34 -5.38 24.14 0.89
CA THR A 34 -5.15 22.69 1.01
C THR A 34 -5.50 22.27 2.43
N ILE A 35 -6.18 21.13 2.58
CA ILE A 35 -6.68 20.60 3.85
C ILE A 35 -6.33 19.12 3.98
N ASP A 36 -6.22 18.64 5.22
CA ASP A 36 -5.96 17.23 5.50
C ASP A 36 -7.17 16.37 5.04
N PRO A 37 -6.99 15.36 4.16
CA PRO A 37 -8.05 14.43 3.78
C PRO A 37 -8.69 13.68 4.96
N GLY A 38 -8.05 13.64 6.14
CA GLY A 38 -8.65 13.11 7.38
C GLY A 38 -9.69 14.02 8.05
N ILE A 39 -10.06 15.17 7.47
CA ILE A 39 -11.07 16.07 8.04
C ILE A 39 -12.49 15.58 7.71
N SER A 40 -13.35 15.55 8.74
CA SER A 40 -14.70 14.96 8.70
C SER A 40 -15.73 15.81 7.95
N HIS A 41 -17.01 15.41 8.02
CA HIS A 41 -18.12 16.04 7.30
C HIS A 41 -18.50 17.47 7.74
N THR A 42 -17.65 18.14 8.52
CA THR A 42 -17.67 19.59 8.73
C THR A 42 -16.24 20.12 8.83
N LEU A 43 -15.89 21.06 7.97
CA LEU A 43 -14.67 21.85 8.09
C LEU A 43 -14.82 22.83 9.27
N LYS A 44 -14.10 22.55 10.35
CA LYS A 44 -13.89 23.48 11.47
C LYS A 44 -12.43 23.88 11.52
N GLY A 45 -12.16 25.11 11.97
CA GLY A 45 -10.79 25.58 12.06
C GLY A 45 -10.66 27.04 12.42
N THR A 46 -9.53 27.61 12.03
CA THR A 46 -9.11 28.98 12.32
C THR A 46 -8.69 29.64 11.01
N MET A 47 -9.22 30.84 10.72
CA MET A 47 -8.66 31.72 9.71
C MET A 47 -7.74 32.71 10.40
N ARG A 48 -6.47 32.75 10.01
CA ARG A 48 -5.52 33.78 10.43
C ARG A 48 -5.14 34.63 9.24
N TRP A 49 -4.93 35.92 9.44
CA TRP A 49 -4.42 36.81 8.40
C TRP A 49 -3.34 37.76 8.92
N ASP A 50 -2.58 38.34 7.99
CA ASP A 50 -1.64 39.41 8.28
C ASP A 50 -2.39 40.75 8.41
N GLU A 51 -2.47 41.27 9.64
CA GLU A 51 -3.18 42.51 9.96
C GLU A 51 -2.50 43.77 9.35
N SER A 52 -1.24 43.66 8.89
CA SER A 52 -0.59 44.72 8.10
C SER A 52 -1.03 44.71 6.64
N LEU A 53 -1.55 43.58 6.15
CA LEU A 53 -2.08 43.42 4.79
C LEU A 53 -3.60 43.52 4.72
N TYR A 54 -4.34 43.18 5.78
CA TYR A 54 -5.81 43.13 5.77
C TYR A 54 -6.43 43.62 7.09
N GLY A 55 -7.31 44.61 7.02
CA GLY A 55 -8.01 45.17 8.18
C GLY A 55 -9.24 44.37 8.62
N SER A 56 -9.85 43.62 7.71
CA SER A 56 -10.94 42.67 8.02
C SER A 56 -11.04 41.57 6.96
N VAL A 57 -11.49 40.39 7.39
CA VAL A 57 -11.90 39.28 6.53
C VAL A 57 -13.31 38.82 6.92
N LYS A 58 -14.15 38.51 5.93
CA LYS A 58 -15.53 38.05 6.13
C LYS A 58 -15.78 36.81 5.28
N LEU A 59 -16.27 35.73 5.88
CA LEU A 59 -16.66 34.50 5.19
C LEU A 59 -18.17 34.52 4.96
N ASN A 60 -18.61 34.37 3.72
CA ASN A 60 -20.03 34.32 3.33
C ASN A 60 -20.83 35.52 3.89
N GLY A 61 -20.19 36.70 3.92
CA GLY A 61 -20.71 37.95 4.48
C GLY A 61 -20.57 38.11 6.00
N GLN A 62 -20.33 37.03 6.75
CA GLN A 62 -20.11 37.08 8.20
C GLN A 62 -18.67 37.52 8.52
N ALA A 63 -18.50 38.54 9.35
CA ALA A 63 -17.18 38.99 9.78
C ALA A 63 -16.50 37.92 10.65
N LEU A 64 -15.24 37.61 10.34
CA LEU A 64 -14.40 36.74 11.15
C LEU A 64 -13.61 37.57 12.17
N GLU A 65 -13.26 36.94 13.29
CA GLU A 65 -12.19 37.41 14.17
C GLU A 65 -10.90 36.66 13.83
N ASN A 66 -9.75 37.31 13.98
CA ASN A 66 -8.45 36.69 13.67
C ASN A 66 -8.23 35.47 14.59
N GLY A 67 -7.91 34.31 13.99
CA GLY A 67 -7.83 33.04 14.71
C GLY A 67 -9.16 32.29 14.89
N LYS A 68 -10.24 32.65 14.17
CA LYS A 68 -11.52 31.91 14.18
C LYS A 68 -12.04 31.65 12.76
N LEU A 69 -12.71 30.51 12.56
CA LEU A 69 -13.59 30.25 11.43
C LEU A 69 -14.99 29.88 11.95
N GLY A 70 -16.03 30.17 11.18
CA GLY A 70 -17.34 29.54 11.38
C GLY A 70 -17.31 28.04 11.02
N ASN A 71 -18.34 27.29 11.41
CA ASN A 71 -18.54 25.92 10.92
C ASN A 71 -18.92 25.97 9.43
N LEU A 72 -18.29 25.14 8.59
CA LEU A 72 -18.58 25.05 7.15
C LEU A 72 -18.74 23.56 6.77
N LEU A 73 -19.86 23.17 6.14
CA LEU A 73 -20.23 21.76 5.99
C LEU A 73 -19.53 21.10 4.79
N VAL A 74 -19.38 19.76 4.77
CA VAL A 74 -18.66 19.06 3.68
C VAL A 74 -19.27 19.28 2.29
N ALA A 75 -20.60 19.38 2.22
CA ALA A 75 -21.33 19.69 0.99
C ALA A 75 -21.02 21.09 0.43
N GLU A 76 -20.37 21.95 1.22
CA GLU A 76 -20.08 23.34 0.89
C GLU A 76 -18.64 23.57 0.45
N TRP A 77 -17.67 22.68 0.71
CA TRP A 77 -16.26 22.96 0.37
C TRP A 77 -15.68 22.20 -0.83
N ALA A 78 -16.09 20.96 -1.11
CA ALA A 78 -15.42 20.11 -2.10
C ALA A 78 -15.57 20.60 -3.56
N ASN A 79 -16.73 21.17 -3.91
CA ASN A 79 -17.08 21.53 -5.29
C ASN A 79 -17.81 22.88 -5.41
N ASN A 80 -17.98 23.65 -4.32
CA ASN A 80 -18.96 24.72 -4.28
C ASN A 80 -18.36 26.13 -4.53
N THR A 81 -19.00 26.88 -5.43
CA THR A 81 -18.62 28.27 -5.78
C THR A 81 -19.27 29.33 -4.88
N THR A 82 -20.02 28.89 -3.86
CA THR A 82 -20.77 29.74 -2.92
C THR A 82 -19.91 30.35 -1.82
N ASN A 83 -18.80 29.69 -1.44
CA ASN A 83 -17.92 30.22 -0.41
C ASN A 83 -17.19 31.46 -0.91
N THR A 84 -17.32 32.56 -0.18
CA THR A 84 -16.68 33.81 -0.53
C THR A 84 -15.98 34.48 0.65
N LEU A 85 -14.75 34.91 0.42
CA LEU A 85 -13.97 35.75 1.33
C LEU A 85 -14.08 37.20 0.88
N THR A 86 -14.76 38.04 1.64
CA THR A 86 -14.67 39.50 1.48
C THR A 86 -13.50 40.01 2.33
N ILE A 87 -12.51 40.60 1.66
CA ILE A 87 -11.27 41.07 2.27
C ILE A 87 -11.22 42.59 2.18
N GLU A 88 -10.89 43.25 3.28
CA GLU A 88 -10.91 44.71 3.40
C GLU A 88 -9.51 45.25 3.69
N ASN A 89 -8.93 45.97 2.72
CA ASN A 89 -7.66 46.70 2.83
C ASN A 89 -7.79 48.03 2.08
N GLY A 90 -8.44 49.01 2.73
CA GLY A 90 -8.80 50.31 2.14
C GLY A 90 -9.95 50.23 1.12
N GLU A 91 -9.90 49.23 0.25
CA GLU A 91 -11.00 48.75 -0.60
C GLU A 91 -11.54 47.41 -0.05
N SER A 92 -12.82 47.12 -0.32
CA SER A 92 -13.45 45.83 -0.04
C SER A 92 -13.50 45.01 -1.34
N ARG A 93 -13.02 43.76 -1.31
CA ARG A 93 -13.00 42.85 -2.47
C ARG A 93 -13.46 41.46 -2.07
N GLN A 94 -14.43 40.91 -2.81
CA GLN A 94 -14.94 39.56 -2.62
C GLN A 94 -14.18 38.58 -3.53
N TRP A 95 -13.72 37.47 -2.97
CA TRP A 95 -13.02 36.37 -3.63
C TRP A 95 -13.82 35.08 -3.46
N SER A 96 -13.77 34.16 -4.42
CA SER A 96 -14.22 32.78 -4.20
C SER A 96 -13.23 32.05 -3.28
N LEU A 97 -13.69 31.12 -2.43
CA LEU A 97 -12.85 30.28 -1.59
C LEU A 97 -13.07 28.79 -1.92
N ILE A 98 -12.03 28.12 -2.38
CA ILE A 98 -12.02 26.71 -2.75
C ILE A 98 -11.13 25.94 -1.77
N PHE A 99 -11.57 24.75 -1.37
CA PHE A 99 -10.77 23.83 -0.57
C PHE A 99 -10.38 22.60 -1.40
N SER A 100 -9.26 21.97 -1.08
CA SER A 100 -8.78 20.75 -1.73
C SER A 100 -8.05 19.84 -0.76
N THR A 101 -8.20 18.53 -0.91
CA THR A 101 -7.46 17.51 -0.19
C THR A 101 -6.08 17.21 -0.79
N LEU A 102 -5.75 17.81 -1.94
CA LEU A 102 -4.46 17.70 -2.60
C LEU A 102 -3.46 18.73 -2.05
N PRO A 103 -2.15 18.41 -1.94
CA PRO A 103 -1.11 19.40 -1.71
C PRO A 103 -1.03 20.40 -2.88
N PHE A 104 -0.51 21.59 -2.62
CA PHE A 104 -0.30 22.62 -3.63
C PHE A 104 1.19 22.81 -3.95
N VAL A 105 1.47 23.01 -5.23
CA VAL A 105 2.79 23.41 -5.74
C VAL A 105 2.65 24.76 -6.45
N VAL A 106 3.16 25.82 -5.85
CA VAL A 106 3.16 27.18 -6.42
C VAL A 106 4.52 27.47 -7.02
N ILE A 107 4.58 27.96 -8.25
CA ILE A 107 5.83 28.24 -8.97
C ILE A 107 5.79 29.64 -9.59
N ASP A 108 6.76 30.49 -9.25
CA ASP A 108 7.03 31.75 -9.95
C ASP A 108 8.20 31.52 -10.93
N CYS A 109 7.96 31.51 -12.25
CA CYS A 109 8.96 31.19 -13.28
C CYS A 109 8.70 31.85 -14.65
N PRO A 110 9.72 32.00 -15.52
CA PRO A 110 9.57 32.62 -16.85
C PRO A 110 8.95 31.65 -17.88
N LEU A 111 7.79 31.08 -17.57
CA LEU A 111 7.09 30.06 -18.39
C LEU A 111 6.93 30.46 -19.87
N ASP A 112 6.70 31.76 -20.11
CA ASP A 112 6.52 32.35 -21.43
C ASP A 112 7.81 32.38 -22.26
N GLU A 113 8.98 32.58 -21.62
CA GLU A 113 10.29 32.48 -22.27
C GLU A 113 10.63 31.00 -22.49
N MET A 114 10.50 30.17 -21.45
CA MET A 114 10.71 28.72 -21.53
C MET A 114 9.89 28.09 -22.68
N SER A 115 8.64 28.52 -22.87
CA SER A 115 7.76 27.98 -23.92
C SER A 115 8.05 28.51 -25.33
N LYS A 116 8.70 29.67 -25.47
CA LYS A 116 9.13 30.22 -26.78
C LYS A 116 10.45 29.61 -27.24
N ASN A 117 11.34 29.36 -26.28
CA ASN A 117 12.67 28.81 -26.52
C ASN A 117 12.68 27.27 -26.62
N TYR A 118 11.59 26.60 -26.20
CA TYR A 118 11.48 25.15 -26.28
C TYR A 118 11.35 24.66 -27.73
N SER A 119 12.41 24.01 -28.24
CA SER A 119 12.36 23.20 -29.46
C SER A 119 12.29 21.71 -29.16
N ILE A 120 11.65 20.96 -30.06
CA ILE A 120 11.64 19.49 -30.06
C ILE A 120 12.94 18.93 -30.69
N THR A 121 13.62 19.71 -31.55
CA THR A 121 14.84 19.27 -32.23
C THR A 121 16.03 19.26 -31.27
N LYS A 122 16.48 18.07 -30.88
CA LYS A 122 17.61 17.91 -29.96
C LYS A 122 18.92 18.21 -30.70
N GLY A 123 19.49 19.39 -30.46
CA GLY A 123 20.70 19.89 -31.13
C GLY A 123 21.10 21.28 -30.63
N ASP A 124 20.12 22.17 -30.40
CA ASP A 124 20.33 23.44 -29.73
C ASP A 124 20.40 23.27 -28.19
N GLU A 125 21.22 24.08 -27.53
CA GLU A 125 21.46 24.03 -26.07
C GLU A 125 20.19 24.30 -25.23
N ASP A 126 19.21 25.01 -25.80
CA ASP A 126 18.05 25.58 -25.11
C ASP A 126 17.11 24.53 -24.48
N HIS A 127 17.00 23.33 -25.05
CA HIS A 127 16.19 22.25 -24.47
C HIS A 127 16.78 21.67 -23.16
N THR A 128 18.04 21.97 -22.85
CA THR A 128 18.67 21.67 -21.55
C THR A 128 18.73 22.87 -20.61
N LYS A 129 18.55 24.09 -21.15
CA LYS A 129 18.66 25.35 -20.40
C LYS A 129 17.68 25.34 -19.22
N LYS A 130 18.24 25.59 -18.04
CA LYS A 130 17.51 25.74 -16.78
C LYS A 130 17.29 27.23 -16.54
N TYR A 131 16.14 27.58 -16.00
CA TYR A 131 15.72 28.95 -15.74
C TYR A 131 15.55 29.12 -14.22
N ALA A 132 15.94 30.26 -13.67
CA ALA A 132 15.72 30.55 -12.26
C ALA A 132 14.22 30.83 -11.98
N GLY A 133 13.74 30.33 -10.84
CA GLY A 133 12.40 30.59 -10.33
C GLY A 133 12.33 30.37 -8.82
N ASN A 134 11.12 30.40 -8.27
CA ASN A 134 10.87 30.04 -6.87
C ASN A 134 9.72 29.03 -6.78
N MET A 135 9.75 28.14 -5.79
CA MET A 135 8.70 27.18 -5.50
C MET A 135 8.24 27.24 -4.03
N SER A 136 6.93 27.18 -3.83
CA SER A 136 6.29 26.85 -2.55
C SER A 136 5.61 25.49 -2.66
N VAL A 137 5.97 24.54 -1.79
CA VAL A 137 5.23 23.28 -1.59
C VAL A 137 4.40 23.43 -0.32
N ILE A 138 3.08 23.30 -0.43
CA ILE A 138 2.13 23.47 0.67
C ILE A 138 1.35 22.17 0.86
N ASP A 139 1.40 21.59 2.06
CA ASP A 139 0.83 20.29 2.39
C ASP A 139 0.23 20.34 3.80
N ALA A 140 -1.10 20.27 3.91
CA ALA A 140 -1.77 20.29 5.21
C ALA A 140 -1.36 19.13 6.14
N ARG A 141 -0.94 18.00 5.55
CA ARG A 141 -0.38 16.83 6.27
C ARG A 141 1.05 17.05 6.78
N CYS A 142 1.67 18.20 6.48
CA CYS A 142 2.95 18.66 7.02
C CYS A 142 4.13 17.67 6.77
N ARG A 143 4.16 17.00 5.62
CA ARG A 143 5.11 15.89 5.37
C ARG A 143 6.48 16.33 4.82
N THR A 144 6.64 17.60 4.46
CA THR A 144 7.92 18.14 4.00
C THR A 144 8.90 18.35 5.16
N LYS A 145 10.14 17.88 5.04
CA LYS A 145 11.16 17.94 6.11
C LYS A 145 12.52 18.43 5.61
N LEU A 146 13.04 19.47 6.28
CA LEU A 146 14.39 20.00 6.08
C LEU A 146 15.48 19.11 6.69
N LYS A 147 16.66 19.12 6.04
CA LYS A 147 17.89 18.52 6.56
C LYS A 147 18.21 19.08 7.95
N ASN A 148 18.33 18.20 8.94
CA ASN A 148 18.65 18.49 10.35
C ASN A 148 17.55 19.26 11.14
N SER A 149 16.31 19.32 10.65
CA SER A 149 15.18 19.86 11.45
C SER A 149 14.82 18.91 12.59
N GLN A 150 14.91 19.38 13.85
CA GLN A 150 14.26 18.75 15.00
C GLN A 150 12.75 19.10 15.11
N VAL A 151 12.29 20.08 14.34
CA VAL A 151 10.87 20.43 14.27
C VAL A 151 10.12 19.38 13.44
N ALA A 152 8.89 19.07 13.85
CA ALA A 152 7.93 18.35 13.01
C ALA A 152 7.79 19.04 11.63
N GLY A 153 7.35 18.27 10.63
CA GLY A 153 7.39 18.72 9.23
C GLY A 153 6.55 19.97 8.94
N MET A 154 6.84 20.60 7.81
CA MET A 154 6.38 21.95 7.49
C MET A 154 5.10 21.93 6.63
N ALA A 155 4.09 22.70 7.05
CA ALA A 155 2.87 22.92 6.27
C ALA A 155 3.12 23.68 4.95
N CYS A 156 4.21 24.48 4.91
CA CYS A 156 4.68 25.16 3.71
C CYS A 156 6.21 25.21 3.73
N PHE A 157 6.83 24.86 2.59
CA PHE A 157 8.26 24.95 2.35
C PHE A 157 8.50 25.81 1.11
N ASN A 158 9.40 26.79 1.22
CA ASN A 158 9.78 27.71 0.15
C ASN A 158 11.25 27.52 -0.21
N THR A 159 11.56 27.45 -1.50
CA THR A 159 12.93 27.25 -2.01
C THR A 159 13.08 27.90 -3.38
N ASP A 160 14.27 28.39 -3.70
CA ASP A 160 14.56 28.88 -5.04
C ASP A 160 14.88 27.67 -5.93
N ILE A 161 14.48 27.70 -7.20
CA ILE A 161 14.57 26.53 -8.08
C ILE A 161 15.28 26.84 -9.39
N MET A 162 15.94 25.83 -9.93
CA MET A 162 16.27 25.76 -11.35
C MET A 162 15.22 24.88 -12.04
N ILE A 163 14.44 25.48 -12.95
CA ILE A 163 13.31 24.82 -13.63
C ILE A 163 13.53 24.75 -15.14
N ARG A 164 13.03 23.68 -15.76
CA ARG A 164 12.96 23.54 -17.23
C ARG A 164 11.77 22.69 -17.65
N LEU A 165 11.32 22.85 -18.89
CA LEU A 165 10.31 21.96 -19.48
C LEU A 165 10.92 20.56 -19.70
N ARG A 166 10.11 19.51 -19.61
CA ARG A 166 10.55 18.10 -19.79
C ARG A 166 9.71 17.32 -20.82
N GLY A 167 10.35 16.30 -21.39
CA GLY A 167 9.76 15.31 -22.29
C GLY A 167 9.51 15.87 -23.70
N ALA A 168 9.95 15.15 -24.75
CA ALA A 168 10.02 15.68 -26.11
C ALA A 168 8.64 16.16 -26.65
N THR A 169 7.69 15.25 -26.76
CA THR A 169 6.33 15.51 -27.28
C THR A 169 5.41 16.13 -26.23
N SER A 170 5.69 15.94 -24.93
CA SER A 170 4.93 16.49 -23.80
C SER A 170 5.27 17.97 -23.54
N GLY A 171 6.55 18.35 -23.64
CA GLY A 171 6.99 19.75 -23.57
C GLY A 171 6.40 20.65 -24.67
N SER A 172 5.96 20.11 -25.80
CA SER A 172 5.28 20.88 -26.86
C SER A 172 3.77 21.04 -26.67
N LYS A 173 3.15 20.41 -25.65
CA LYS A 173 1.71 20.53 -25.38
C LYS A 173 1.34 21.90 -24.75
N PRO A 174 0.05 22.27 -24.69
CA PRO A 174 -0.40 23.47 -23.99
C PRO A 174 -0.08 23.45 -22.49
N LYS A 175 -0.39 22.33 -21.81
CA LYS A 175 -0.03 22.09 -20.41
C LYS A 175 1.36 21.45 -20.36
N LYS A 176 2.33 22.17 -19.78
CA LYS A 176 3.73 21.77 -19.69
C LYS A 176 3.96 20.82 -18.52
N SER A 177 4.95 19.96 -18.65
CA SER A 177 5.56 19.21 -17.55
C SER A 177 6.93 19.81 -17.25
N PHE A 178 7.38 19.73 -16.00
CA PHE A 178 8.64 20.34 -15.53
C PHE A 178 9.60 19.32 -14.91
N ASN A 179 10.90 19.52 -15.11
CA ASN A 179 11.92 19.06 -14.17
C ASN A 179 12.23 20.27 -13.26
N ILE A 180 12.35 20.03 -11.96
CA ILE A 180 12.56 21.05 -10.93
C ILE A 180 13.74 20.60 -10.07
N GLU A 181 14.72 21.48 -9.90
CA GLU A 181 15.93 21.22 -9.13
C GLU A 181 15.95 22.23 -7.95
N LEU A 182 15.96 21.75 -6.71
CA LEU A 182 15.85 22.58 -5.50
C LEU A 182 17.19 23.25 -5.17
N THR A 183 17.18 24.55 -4.86
CA THR A 183 18.40 25.31 -4.57
C THR A 183 18.26 26.27 -3.38
N ASN A 184 19.36 26.47 -2.67
CA ASN A 184 19.48 27.48 -1.62
C ASN A 184 20.75 28.30 -1.87
N GLU A 185 20.59 29.62 -2.06
CA GLU A 185 21.70 30.55 -2.37
C GLU A 185 22.53 30.16 -3.62
N GLY A 186 21.95 29.32 -4.49
CA GLY A 186 22.58 28.81 -5.72
C GLY A 186 23.18 27.40 -5.61
N GLU A 187 23.24 26.81 -4.42
CA GLU A 187 23.68 25.42 -4.21
C GLU A 187 22.50 24.43 -4.18
N SER A 188 22.72 23.17 -4.55
CA SER A 188 21.70 22.10 -4.52
C SER A 188 21.19 21.81 -3.11
N GLN A 189 19.88 21.57 -2.98
CA GLN A 189 19.19 21.39 -1.69
C GLN A 189 18.44 20.05 -1.59
N ASP A 190 19.11 18.99 -1.12
CA ASP A 190 18.50 17.70 -0.75
C ASP A 190 17.40 17.87 0.35
N VAL A 191 16.12 17.76 -0.01
CA VAL A 191 14.95 17.90 0.92
C VAL A 191 14.01 16.70 0.78
N HIS A 192 13.32 16.31 1.86
CA HIS A 192 12.17 15.41 1.77
C HIS A 192 10.92 16.22 1.42
N LEU A 193 10.38 16.07 0.21
CA LEU A 193 9.11 16.70 -0.19
C LEU A 193 7.95 15.71 -0.08
N LEU A 194 6.83 16.15 0.51
CA LEU A 194 5.59 15.38 0.70
C LEU A 194 5.73 14.01 1.42
N GLY A 195 6.88 13.75 2.03
CA GLY A 195 7.20 12.48 2.71
C GLY A 195 7.95 11.45 1.87
N TYR A 196 8.29 11.77 0.61
CA TYR A 196 9.08 10.91 -0.27
C TYR A 196 10.59 10.98 0.05
N ARG A 197 11.41 10.41 -0.86
CA ARG A 197 12.87 10.40 -0.74
C ARG A 197 13.44 11.79 -0.49
N LYS A 198 14.63 11.83 0.11
CA LYS A 198 15.41 13.06 0.22
C LYS A 198 16.15 13.31 -1.08
N ASP A 199 15.81 14.40 -1.76
CA ASP A 199 16.42 14.74 -3.04
C ASP A 199 16.31 16.22 -3.40
N ASP A 200 17.18 16.64 -4.30
CA ASP A 200 17.17 17.93 -4.98
C ASP A 200 16.41 17.91 -6.32
N ASP A 201 16.29 16.76 -7.00
CA ASP A 201 15.75 16.67 -8.36
C ASP A 201 14.38 15.99 -8.44
N TRP A 202 13.37 16.77 -8.83
CA TRP A 202 11.96 16.38 -8.84
C TRP A 202 11.29 16.57 -10.21
N ILE A 203 10.20 15.83 -10.43
CA ILE A 203 9.40 15.85 -11.65
C ILE A 203 7.99 16.31 -11.33
N LEU A 204 7.47 17.25 -12.12
CA LEU A 204 6.07 17.67 -12.08
C LEU A 204 5.44 17.40 -13.45
N ALA A 205 4.75 16.26 -13.58
CA ALA A 205 4.18 15.75 -14.81
C ALA A 205 2.73 16.22 -15.02
N SER A 206 2.43 16.69 -16.23
CA SER A 206 1.11 17.23 -16.59
C SER A 206 0.04 16.18 -16.91
N GLU A 207 0.50 14.98 -17.28
CA GLU A 207 -0.26 13.88 -17.87
C GLU A 207 -1.30 14.31 -18.93
N TYR A 208 -0.97 15.35 -19.70
CA TYR A 208 -1.91 16.01 -20.62
C TYR A 208 -2.45 15.10 -21.74
N ILE A 209 -1.67 14.10 -22.17
CA ILE A 209 -2.10 13.18 -23.24
C ILE A 209 -3.03 12.10 -22.69
N ASP A 210 -2.80 11.64 -21.46
CA ASP A 210 -3.66 10.70 -20.75
C ASP A 210 -4.95 11.40 -20.28
N TYR A 211 -6.09 11.00 -20.84
CA TYR A 211 -7.39 11.57 -20.48
C TYR A 211 -7.85 11.16 -19.06
N SER A 212 -7.19 10.20 -18.41
CA SER A 212 -7.45 9.85 -17.00
C SER A 212 -6.57 10.62 -16.00
N ARG A 213 -5.46 11.23 -16.48
CA ARG A 213 -4.34 11.76 -15.69
C ARG A 213 -3.60 10.75 -14.80
N MET A 214 -4.03 9.49 -14.71
CA MET A 214 -3.54 8.53 -13.72
C MET A 214 -2.78 7.31 -14.28
N ARG A 215 -2.86 6.98 -15.58
CA ARG A 215 -2.26 5.75 -16.16
C ARG A 215 -0.79 5.57 -15.78
N ASN A 216 0.01 6.61 -16.00
CA ASN A 216 1.45 6.60 -15.74
C ASN A 216 1.79 6.39 -14.25
N ARG A 217 0.99 6.95 -13.32
CA ARG A 217 1.19 6.79 -11.88
C ARG A 217 0.72 5.42 -11.40
N VAL A 218 -0.50 5.01 -11.77
CA VAL A 218 -1.10 3.69 -11.49
C VAL A 218 -0.17 2.56 -11.92
N LEU A 219 0.33 2.60 -13.16
CA LEU A 219 1.22 1.56 -13.67
C LEU A 219 2.62 1.59 -13.04
N MET A 220 3.11 2.77 -12.66
CA MET A 220 4.39 2.85 -11.94
C MET A 220 4.27 2.32 -10.50
N ASP A 221 3.16 2.60 -9.81
CA ASP A 221 2.88 2.04 -8.48
C ASP A 221 2.82 0.51 -8.54
N LEU A 222 2.01 -0.03 -9.46
CA LEU A 222 1.89 -1.48 -9.71
C LEU A 222 3.24 -2.10 -10.09
N TRP A 223 4.02 -1.48 -10.97
CA TRP A 223 5.34 -1.96 -11.36
C TRP A 223 6.27 -2.08 -10.15
N THR A 224 6.32 -1.06 -9.27
CA THR A 224 7.14 -1.12 -8.04
C THR A 224 6.64 -2.12 -6.99
N ALA A 225 5.41 -2.62 -7.10
CA ALA A 225 4.87 -3.69 -6.26
C ALA A 225 5.06 -5.10 -6.88
N VAL A 226 5.20 -5.19 -8.21
CA VAL A 226 5.50 -6.44 -8.94
C VAL A 226 6.99 -6.76 -8.87
N ASP A 227 7.83 -5.78 -9.19
CA ASP A 227 9.27 -5.93 -9.42
C ASP A 227 10.08 -5.11 -8.38
N PRO A 228 10.40 -5.69 -7.22
CA PRO A 228 11.34 -5.10 -6.27
C PRO A 228 12.77 -5.15 -6.84
N LEU A 229 13.68 -4.34 -6.28
CA LEU A 229 15.10 -4.44 -6.64
C LEU A 229 15.63 -5.84 -6.25
N PRO A 230 16.27 -6.60 -7.15
CA PRO A 230 16.74 -7.96 -6.89
C PRO A 230 18.09 -7.94 -6.17
N TYR A 231 18.18 -7.11 -5.13
CA TYR A 231 19.33 -6.90 -4.26
C TYR A 231 18.99 -5.89 -3.15
N ASP A 232 19.71 -6.00 -2.03
CA ASP A 232 19.62 -5.14 -0.84
C ASP A 232 19.53 -3.62 -1.15
N THR A 233 18.61 -2.96 -0.45
CA THR A 233 18.44 -1.50 -0.44
C THR A 233 18.98 -0.89 0.84
N ASP A 234 19.49 0.34 0.73
CA ASP A 234 20.01 1.10 1.87
C ASP A 234 18.86 1.81 2.66
N ASN A 235 17.60 1.70 2.19
CA ASN A 235 16.41 2.40 2.71
C ASN A 235 15.11 1.99 1.97
N ASN A 236 13.96 2.48 2.45
CA ASN A 236 12.61 2.18 1.93
C ASN A 236 12.15 3.00 0.71
N TYR A 237 12.93 3.99 0.24
CA TYR A 237 12.58 4.76 -0.97
C TYR A 237 13.31 4.27 -2.22
N GLN A 238 14.24 3.33 -2.08
CA GLN A 238 14.87 2.62 -3.19
C GLN A 238 13.94 1.51 -3.68
N CYS A 239 13.50 1.62 -4.93
CA CYS A 239 12.65 0.65 -5.63
C CYS A 239 12.90 0.75 -7.14
N ASN A 240 12.48 -0.25 -7.92
CA ASN A 240 12.73 -0.29 -9.35
C ASN A 240 11.76 0.61 -10.15
N GLY A 241 11.68 1.90 -9.85
CA GLY A 241 10.74 2.82 -10.51
C GLY A 241 10.79 4.23 -9.92
N THR A 242 9.64 4.90 -9.85
CA THR A 242 9.48 6.19 -9.14
C THR A 242 8.35 6.12 -8.12
N GLN A 243 8.37 7.03 -7.15
CA GLN A 243 7.29 7.27 -6.18
C GLN A 243 6.83 8.74 -6.28
N GLY A 244 5.56 8.99 -5.97
CA GLY A 244 4.98 10.33 -6.02
C GLY A 244 3.47 10.34 -5.79
N GLU A 245 2.87 11.53 -5.76
CA GLU A 245 1.42 11.73 -5.61
C GLU A 245 0.90 12.84 -6.53
N PHE A 246 -0.42 13.02 -6.56
CA PHE A 246 -1.03 14.14 -7.27
C PHE A 246 -1.07 15.41 -6.43
N VAL A 247 -0.92 16.55 -7.10
CA VAL A 247 -0.91 17.89 -6.52
C VAL A 247 -1.69 18.85 -7.42
N GLU A 248 -2.21 19.94 -6.85
CA GLU A 248 -2.70 21.06 -7.65
C GLU A 248 -1.60 22.11 -7.81
N THR A 249 -1.34 22.49 -9.07
CA THR A 249 -0.24 23.39 -9.42
C THR A 249 -0.77 24.79 -9.70
N PHE A 250 -0.02 25.80 -9.27
CA PHE A 250 -0.22 27.21 -9.58
C PHE A 250 1.07 27.76 -10.21
N ILE A 251 0.96 28.52 -11.30
CA ILE A 251 2.12 29.16 -11.94
C ILE A 251 1.84 30.65 -12.12
N ASN A 252 2.77 31.48 -11.66
CA ASN A 252 2.73 32.95 -11.77
C ASN A 252 1.39 33.56 -11.28
N GLY A 253 0.90 33.13 -10.11
CA GLY A 253 -0.35 33.63 -9.51
C GLY A 253 -1.64 33.25 -10.24
N SER A 254 -1.63 32.14 -11.00
CA SER A 254 -2.79 31.55 -11.68
C SER A 254 -2.83 30.02 -11.51
N TYR A 255 -4.02 29.44 -11.42
CA TYR A 255 -4.21 27.98 -11.38
C TYR A 255 -3.73 27.31 -12.68
N TYR A 256 -2.97 26.22 -12.54
CA TYR A 256 -2.34 25.50 -13.65
C TYR A 256 -2.88 24.08 -13.83
N GLY A 257 -3.57 23.50 -12.86
CA GLY A 257 -4.22 22.20 -12.99
C GLY A 257 -3.66 21.10 -12.08
N LEU A 258 -4.23 19.92 -12.24
CA LEU A 258 -3.85 18.68 -11.56
C LEU A 258 -2.55 18.13 -12.16
N MET A 259 -1.52 17.88 -11.38
CA MET A 259 -0.23 17.34 -11.86
C MET A 259 0.27 16.22 -10.96
N CYS A 260 1.08 15.31 -11.50
CA CYS A 260 1.74 14.26 -10.72
C CYS A 260 3.12 14.75 -10.30
N PHE A 261 3.39 14.82 -8.99
CA PHE A 261 4.69 15.18 -8.44
C PHE A 261 5.44 13.92 -8.02
N THR A 262 6.55 13.62 -8.68
CA THR A 262 7.31 12.37 -8.49
C THR A 262 8.81 12.61 -8.31
N ASP A 263 9.49 11.62 -7.73
CA ASP A 263 10.94 11.49 -7.89
C ASP A 263 11.31 10.98 -9.30
N LYS A 264 12.61 10.74 -9.54
CA LYS A 264 13.16 10.24 -10.82
C LYS A 264 13.92 8.92 -10.64
N ILE A 265 14.00 8.14 -11.70
CA ILE A 265 14.90 6.99 -11.81
C ILE A 265 16.33 7.50 -11.96
N ASP A 266 17.21 7.10 -11.05
CA ASP A 266 18.63 7.47 -11.01
C ASP A 266 19.45 6.50 -10.14
N ARG A 267 20.73 6.81 -9.96
CA ARG A 267 21.67 6.08 -9.11
C ARG A 267 21.31 6.08 -7.61
N LYS A 268 20.67 7.14 -7.07
CA LYS A 268 20.17 7.17 -5.67
C LYS A 268 19.01 6.17 -5.52
N LYS A 269 18.11 6.10 -6.52
CA LYS A 269 16.86 5.30 -6.54
C LYS A 269 17.06 3.79 -6.72
N LEU A 270 17.95 3.39 -7.64
CA LEU A 270 18.21 1.97 -7.96
C LEU A 270 19.39 1.35 -7.16
N ASN A 271 19.81 1.98 -6.05
CA ASN A 271 20.97 1.58 -5.24
C ASN A 271 22.27 1.22 -6.03
N LEU A 272 22.52 1.90 -7.15
CA LEU A 272 23.71 1.64 -7.97
C LEU A 272 24.95 2.20 -7.26
N LYS A 273 26.03 1.43 -7.16
CA LYS A 273 27.18 1.84 -6.36
C LYS A 273 27.97 2.95 -7.09
N LYS A 274 28.22 4.08 -6.41
CA LYS A 274 28.89 5.27 -7.00
C LYS A 274 30.20 4.91 -7.72
N THR A 275 30.58 5.65 -8.75
CA THR A 275 31.96 5.67 -9.27
C THR A 275 32.97 5.78 -8.12
N LYS A 276 34.14 5.16 -8.26
CA LYS A 276 35.29 5.47 -7.42
C LYS A 276 36.20 6.40 -8.22
N GLU A 277 36.26 7.66 -7.81
CA GLU A 277 37.05 8.68 -8.49
C GLU A 277 38.54 8.35 -8.54
N ALA A 278 39.18 8.90 -9.57
CA ALA A 278 40.60 8.82 -9.79
C ALA A 278 41.40 9.38 -8.61
N THR A 279 42.59 8.85 -8.42
CA THR A 279 43.63 9.43 -7.57
C THR A 279 44.77 9.92 -8.47
N ALA A 280 45.76 10.62 -7.91
CA ALA A 280 46.98 10.97 -8.63
C ALA A 280 47.76 9.75 -9.20
N THR A 281 47.37 8.53 -8.84
CA THR A 281 48.01 7.26 -9.24
C THR A 281 47.05 6.20 -9.82
N THR A 282 45.74 6.47 -9.91
CA THR A 282 44.75 5.49 -10.40
C THR A 282 43.63 6.17 -11.21
N PRO A 283 43.17 5.60 -12.33
CA PRO A 283 42.01 6.12 -13.07
C PRO A 283 40.70 5.95 -12.30
N ASN A 284 39.61 6.53 -12.83
CA ASN A 284 38.25 6.27 -12.38
C ASN A 284 37.92 4.77 -12.47
N VAL A 285 37.12 4.27 -11.53
CA VAL A 285 36.58 2.92 -11.56
C VAL A 285 35.05 3.01 -11.60
N LEU A 286 34.48 2.76 -12.78
CA LEU A 286 33.05 2.78 -13.04
C LEU A 286 32.40 1.55 -12.39
N ARG A 287 31.54 1.76 -11.39
CA ARG A 287 30.85 0.70 -10.64
C ARG A 287 29.39 0.56 -11.09
N GLY A 288 28.51 1.42 -10.61
CA GLY A 288 27.12 1.48 -11.07
C GLY A 288 27.04 2.11 -12.45
N LEU A 289 26.19 1.57 -13.32
CA LEU A 289 25.92 2.08 -14.67
C LEU A 289 24.41 2.17 -14.90
N LEU A 290 23.95 3.22 -15.58
CA LEU A 290 22.52 3.44 -15.92
C LEU A 290 22.40 4.09 -17.29
N TRP A 291 21.58 3.51 -18.16
CA TRP A 291 21.25 4.07 -19.48
C TRP A 291 19.74 4.03 -19.71
N LYS A 292 19.20 5.05 -20.37
CA LYS A 292 17.80 5.13 -20.79
C LYS A 292 17.69 4.81 -22.28
N ALA A 293 16.76 3.94 -22.66
CA ALA A 293 16.37 3.76 -24.06
C ALA A 293 15.57 5.01 -24.52
N ASN A 294 16.21 5.88 -25.30
CA ASN A 294 15.70 7.21 -25.66
C ASN A 294 14.86 7.20 -26.95
N TRP A 295 15.26 6.45 -27.97
CA TRP A 295 14.45 6.25 -29.19
C TRP A 295 14.75 4.91 -29.88
N GLU A 296 13.76 4.40 -30.61
CA GLU A 296 13.79 3.07 -31.23
C GLU A 296 14.87 2.92 -32.31
N CYS A 297 15.75 1.94 -32.15
CA CYS A 297 16.77 1.50 -33.11
C CYS A 297 17.24 0.07 -32.75
N GLY A 298 18.14 -0.53 -33.54
CA GLY A 298 18.63 -1.90 -33.30
C GLY A 298 19.27 -2.08 -31.92
N GLU A 299 19.91 -1.02 -31.44
CA GLU A 299 20.61 -0.96 -30.17
C GLU A 299 19.64 -0.98 -28.98
N THR A 300 18.46 -0.33 -29.08
CA THR A 300 17.43 -0.37 -28.00
C THR A 300 16.43 -1.52 -28.15
N TYR A 301 16.40 -2.18 -29.30
CA TYR A 301 15.84 -3.52 -29.47
C TYR A 301 16.76 -4.64 -28.93
N LEU A 302 17.99 -4.30 -28.54
CA LEU A 302 19.09 -5.24 -28.25
C LEU A 302 19.34 -6.27 -29.38
N SER A 303 19.05 -5.90 -30.63
CA SER A 303 19.13 -6.80 -31.80
C SER A 303 20.46 -6.72 -32.52
N SER A 304 21.03 -5.52 -32.64
CA SER A 304 22.23 -5.26 -33.45
C SER A 304 22.79 -3.88 -33.12
N TYR A 305 24.06 -3.66 -33.42
CA TYR A 305 24.67 -2.34 -33.49
C TYR A 305 25.51 -2.19 -34.77
N SER A 306 25.75 -0.96 -35.22
CA SER A 306 26.52 -0.68 -36.44
C SER A 306 28.04 -0.79 -36.23
N GLU A 307 28.55 -0.14 -35.19
CA GLU A 307 29.93 -0.23 -34.70
C GLU A 307 29.98 0.02 -33.19
N ARG A 308 31.05 -0.41 -32.52
CA ARG A 308 31.22 -0.16 -31.08
C ARG A 308 31.53 1.32 -30.83
N PRO A 309 30.97 1.93 -29.78
CA PRO A 309 31.16 3.35 -29.49
C PRO A 309 32.62 3.71 -29.18
N ALA A 310 32.98 4.95 -29.52
CA ALA A 310 34.23 5.57 -29.05
C ALA A 310 34.19 5.95 -27.55
N ASN A 311 33.02 5.86 -26.90
CA ASN A 311 32.78 6.16 -25.49
C ASN A 311 33.22 7.60 -25.10
N ASP A 312 32.94 8.55 -25.99
CA ASP A 312 33.22 10.00 -25.86
C ASP A 312 31.94 10.87 -25.75
N SER A 313 30.76 10.24 -25.78
CA SER A 313 29.44 10.85 -25.80
C SER A 313 28.50 10.10 -24.86
N PHE A 314 27.62 10.80 -24.12
CA PHE A 314 26.54 10.18 -23.35
C PHE A 314 25.34 9.71 -24.21
N LEU A 315 25.46 9.74 -25.54
CA LEU A 315 24.43 9.34 -26.51
C LEU A 315 25.04 8.41 -27.57
N TRP A 316 24.45 7.24 -27.80
CA TRP A 316 24.89 6.21 -28.77
C TRP A 316 23.67 5.43 -29.32
N PRO A 317 23.58 5.12 -30.64
CA PRO A 317 24.63 5.19 -31.65
C PRO A 317 24.69 6.49 -32.46
N TYR A 318 23.59 7.25 -32.55
CA TYR A 318 23.45 8.24 -33.61
C TYR A 318 22.65 9.48 -33.17
N ILE A 319 23.17 10.65 -33.52
CA ILE A 319 22.51 11.94 -33.33
C ILE A 319 22.25 12.53 -34.72
N ASP A 320 20.99 12.52 -35.17
CA ASP A 320 20.58 13.49 -36.18
C ASP A 320 20.49 14.86 -35.51
N SER A 321 20.75 15.92 -36.28
CA SER A 321 20.45 17.33 -36.03
C SER A 321 19.06 17.65 -35.44
N LYS A 322 18.16 16.68 -35.38
CA LYS A 322 16.78 16.79 -34.90
C LYS A 322 16.42 15.75 -33.83
N GLN A 323 17.12 14.61 -33.76
CA GLN A 323 16.73 13.46 -32.93
C GLN A 323 17.93 12.58 -32.57
N SER A 324 18.09 12.30 -31.27
CA SER A 324 19.05 11.32 -30.76
C SER A 324 18.43 9.93 -30.70
N TYR A 325 19.02 9.00 -31.44
CA TYR A 325 18.61 7.60 -31.49
C TYR A 325 19.37 6.76 -30.46
N GLY A 326 18.74 5.69 -29.99
CA GLY A 326 19.36 4.73 -29.10
C GLY A 326 19.36 5.12 -27.63
N TRP A 327 20.50 4.93 -26.99
CA TRP A 327 20.71 5.01 -25.55
C TRP A 327 21.23 6.37 -25.11
N GLU A 328 20.74 6.83 -23.95
CA GLU A 328 21.23 8.01 -23.24
C GLU A 328 21.77 7.59 -21.88
N GLN A 329 23.08 7.74 -21.64
CA GLN A 329 23.68 7.44 -20.33
C GLN A 329 23.15 8.43 -19.29
N LYS A 330 22.84 7.91 -18.10
CA LYS A 330 22.27 8.63 -16.95
C LYS A 330 23.04 8.43 -15.66
N TYR A 331 23.95 7.45 -15.62
CA TYR A 331 24.99 7.37 -14.61
C TYR A 331 26.14 6.47 -15.11
N PRO A 332 27.41 6.84 -14.88
CA PRO A 332 27.89 8.15 -14.42
C PRO A 332 27.68 9.25 -15.46
N ASP A 333 27.50 10.49 -15.02
CA ASP A 333 27.22 11.65 -15.87
C ASP A 333 28.09 12.89 -15.53
N ASP A 334 29.08 12.75 -14.63
CA ASP A 334 29.95 13.85 -14.18
C ASP A 334 30.96 14.31 -15.25
N SER A 335 31.37 13.42 -16.17
CA SER A 335 32.32 13.70 -17.25
C SER A 335 32.13 12.77 -18.45
N LEU A 336 32.31 13.28 -19.67
CA LEU A 336 32.30 12.44 -20.90
C LEU A 336 33.34 11.31 -20.87
N SER A 337 34.43 11.47 -20.10
CA SER A 337 35.42 10.40 -19.87
C SER A 337 34.91 9.24 -18.99
N GLN A 338 33.65 9.28 -18.56
CA GLN A 338 32.93 8.20 -17.87
C GLN A 338 31.80 7.62 -18.74
N ALA A 339 31.61 8.10 -19.98
CA ALA A 339 30.72 7.46 -20.94
C ALA A 339 31.21 6.03 -21.21
N PHE A 340 30.31 5.05 -21.19
CA PHE A 340 30.67 3.64 -21.30
C PHE A 340 29.45 2.81 -21.72
N PHE A 341 29.48 2.29 -22.95
CA PHE A 341 28.39 1.50 -23.53
C PHE A 341 28.81 0.07 -23.90
N ASP A 342 30.08 -0.29 -23.74
CA ASP A 342 30.60 -1.63 -24.05
C ASP A 342 29.80 -2.77 -23.41
N PRO A 343 29.29 -2.67 -22.16
CA PRO A 343 28.42 -3.69 -21.58
C PRO A 343 27.12 -3.91 -22.37
N ILE A 344 26.56 -2.87 -23.00
CA ILE A 344 25.39 -3.00 -23.87
C ILE A 344 25.78 -3.66 -25.19
N CYS A 345 26.95 -3.36 -25.77
CA CYS A 345 27.46 -4.10 -26.92
C CYS A 345 27.68 -5.59 -26.59
N ASP A 346 28.27 -5.91 -25.44
CA ASP A 346 28.48 -7.28 -24.94
C ASP A 346 27.16 -8.00 -24.67
N LEU A 347 26.13 -7.29 -24.18
CA LEU A 347 24.77 -7.82 -24.04
C LEU A 347 24.13 -8.09 -25.42
N ILE A 348 24.29 -7.21 -26.40
CA ILE A 348 23.77 -7.41 -27.77
C ILE A 348 24.48 -8.58 -28.47
N ASP A 349 25.80 -8.69 -28.32
CA ASP A 349 26.57 -9.81 -28.87
C ASP A 349 26.18 -11.13 -28.19
N PHE A 350 25.99 -11.13 -26.86
CA PHE A 350 25.44 -12.27 -26.13
C PHE A 350 24.02 -12.65 -26.62
N LEU A 351 23.15 -11.67 -26.85
CA LEU A 351 21.82 -11.89 -27.42
C LEU A 351 21.84 -12.19 -28.93
N ASN A 352 23.02 -12.38 -29.54
CA ASN A 352 23.21 -12.91 -30.88
C ASN A 352 23.94 -14.27 -30.94
N THR A 353 24.26 -14.90 -29.80
CA THR A 353 24.85 -16.27 -29.76
C THR A 353 23.86 -17.38 -30.15
N GLY A 354 24.35 -18.62 -30.27
CA GLY A 354 23.52 -19.79 -30.51
C GLY A 354 22.53 -20.09 -29.36
N GLN A 355 21.53 -20.93 -29.63
CA GLN A 355 20.53 -21.33 -28.61
C GLN A 355 21.19 -21.88 -27.33
N GLN A 356 22.17 -22.77 -27.47
CA GLN A 356 22.81 -23.42 -26.32
C GLN A 356 23.55 -22.40 -25.44
N ASP A 357 24.34 -21.51 -26.03
CA ASP A 357 25.09 -20.50 -25.31
C ASP A 357 24.17 -19.49 -24.60
N PHE A 358 23.10 -19.07 -25.28
CA PHE A 358 22.08 -18.20 -24.69
C PHE A 358 21.38 -18.88 -23.50
N SER A 359 20.75 -20.03 -23.73
CA SER A 359 19.95 -20.70 -22.69
C SER A 359 20.78 -21.16 -21.49
N SER A 360 22.07 -21.47 -21.67
CA SER A 360 22.94 -21.91 -20.57
C SER A 360 23.53 -20.77 -19.75
N ASN A 361 23.57 -19.52 -20.27
CA ASN A 361 24.35 -18.43 -19.64
C ASN A 361 23.55 -17.14 -19.38
N TYR A 362 22.31 -17.00 -19.85
CA TYR A 362 21.60 -15.71 -19.78
C TYR A 362 21.41 -15.16 -18.37
N THR A 363 21.25 -16.02 -17.36
CA THR A 363 21.14 -15.67 -15.93
C THR A 363 22.41 -15.07 -15.32
N SER A 364 23.55 -15.16 -16.01
CA SER A 364 24.79 -14.45 -15.67
C SER A 364 24.81 -12.98 -16.11
N LYS A 365 24.05 -12.65 -17.17
CA LYS A 365 23.90 -11.29 -17.71
C LYS A 365 22.58 -10.61 -17.32
N LEU A 366 21.58 -11.35 -16.86
CA LEU A 366 20.22 -10.86 -16.63
C LEU A 366 19.64 -11.37 -15.30
N TYR A 367 18.89 -10.52 -14.59
CA TYR A 367 18.03 -10.98 -13.48
C TYR A 367 16.78 -11.66 -14.07
N GLU A 368 16.74 -13.00 -14.03
CA GLU A 368 15.68 -13.81 -14.66
C GLU A 368 14.27 -13.36 -14.27
N GLN A 369 14.00 -13.21 -12.96
CA GLN A 369 12.69 -12.83 -12.45
C GLN A 369 12.25 -11.43 -12.95
N ASN A 370 13.18 -10.46 -13.03
CA ASN A 370 12.91 -9.13 -13.57
C ASN A 370 12.65 -9.14 -15.09
N VAL A 371 13.31 -10.03 -15.84
CA VAL A 371 13.02 -10.22 -17.26
C VAL A 371 11.65 -10.86 -17.46
N ILE A 372 11.26 -11.82 -16.62
CA ILE A 372 9.91 -12.40 -16.60
C ILE A 372 8.88 -11.30 -16.31
N ASP A 373 9.06 -10.55 -15.23
CA ASP A 373 8.09 -9.53 -14.80
C ASP A 373 7.98 -8.36 -15.79
N PHE A 374 9.10 -7.89 -16.36
CA PHE A 374 9.09 -6.93 -17.46
C PHE A 374 8.25 -7.44 -18.64
N ILE A 375 8.44 -8.70 -19.07
CA ILE A 375 7.71 -9.30 -20.20
C ILE A 375 6.23 -9.53 -19.88
N LEU A 376 5.88 -9.90 -18.64
CA LEU A 376 4.48 -10.04 -18.22
C LEU A 376 3.78 -8.68 -18.12
N PHE A 377 4.42 -7.68 -17.53
CA PHE A 377 3.83 -6.36 -17.28
C PHE A 377 3.53 -5.62 -18.59
N ILE A 378 4.43 -5.67 -19.58
CA ILE A 378 4.18 -5.02 -20.88
C ILE A 378 3.04 -5.68 -21.67
N GLN A 379 2.82 -6.99 -21.50
CA GLN A 379 1.70 -7.71 -22.12
C GLN A 379 0.36 -7.39 -21.43
N ALA A 380 0.34 -7.42 -20.09
CA ALA A 380 -0.85 -7.15 -19.28
C ALA A 380 -1.44 -5.75 -19.53
N PHE A 381 -0.57 -4.73 -19.68
CA PHE A 381 -0.97 -3.32 -19.78
C PHE A 381 -0.85 -2.69 -21.18
N GLN A 382 -0.59 -3.51 -22.22
CA GLN A 382 -0.50 -3.08 -23.62
C GLN A 382 0.62 -2.05 -23.90
N LEU A 383 1.75 -2.16 -23.20
CA LEU A 383 2.87 -1.21 -23.25
C LEU A 383 3.73 -1.39 -24.51
N LEU A 384 3.14 -1.06 -25.66
CA LEU A 384 3.66 -1.30 -27.01
C LEU A 384 5.03 -0.67 -27.28
N ASP A 385 5.29 0.51 -26.73
CA ASP A 385 6.54 1.26 -26.93
C ASP A 385 7.65 0.85 -25.95
N ASN A 386 7.30 0.21 -24.82
CA ASN A 386 8.27 -0.15 -23.77
C ASN A 386 9.17 -1.35 -24.13
N GLN A 387 8.85 -2.09 -25.20
CA GLN A 387 9.79 -3.04 -25.83
C GLN A 387 10.82 -2.36 -26.77
N LYS A 388 10.81 -1.02 -26.88
CA LYS A 388 11.57 -0.27 -27.90
C LYS A 388 12.40 0.89 -27.37
N LYS A 389 11.82 1.61 -26.41
CA LYS A 389 12.26 2.84 -25.75
C LYS A 389 11.52 2.90 -24.40
N ASN A 390 11.61 3.99 -23.65
CA ASN A 390 10.80 4.15 -22.43
C ASN A 390 11.04 3.03 -21.39
N TYR A 391 12.29 2.57 -21.32
CA TYR A 391 12.81 1.77 -20.22
C TYR A 391 14.26 2.16 -19.95
N TYR A 392 14.80 1.76 -18.80
CA TYR A 392 16.21 1.88 -18.48
C TYR A 392 16.83 0.49 -18.37
N LEU A 393 18.13 0.43 -18.67
CA LEU A 393 19.00 -0.67 -18.27
C LEU A 393 19.96 -0.16 -17.20
N SER A 394 20.24 -0.98 -16.19
CA SER A 394 21.24 -0.67 -15.17
C SER A 394 22.04 -1.88 -14.72
N VAL A 395 23.26 -1.62 -14.23
CA VAL A 395 24.15 -2.60 -13.61
C VAL A 395 24.53 -2.07 -12.22
N ARG A 396 24.25 -2.84 -11.16
CA ARG A 396 24.44 -2.40 -9.75
C ARG A 396 25.92 -2.11 -9.44
N ASN A 397 26.82 -2.98 -9.92
CA ASN A 397 28.26 -2.88 -9.71
C ASN A 397 29.06 -3.71 -10.75
N ASN A 398 29.43 -3.06 -11.85
CA ASN A 398 30.17 -3.59 -13.00
C ASN A 398 31.55 -4.21 -12.67
N ASN A 399 32.10 -3.98 -11.47
CA ASN A 399 33.33 -4.62 -11.01
C ASN A 399 33.10 -5.87 -10.13
N LYS A 400 31.84 -6.27 -9.93
CA LYS A 400 31.46 -7.56 -9.31
C LYS A 400 30.70 -8.43 -10.32
N GLU A 401 29.67 -7.87 -10.94
CA GLU A 401 28.80 -8.57 -11.89
C GLU A 401 28.27 -7.59 -12.95
N GLU A 402 28.33 -8.01 -14.21
CA GLU A 402 27.72 -7.26 -15.33
C GLU A 402 26.31 -7.82 -15.58
N LYS A 403 25.46 -7.67 -14.57
CA LYS A 403 24.10 -8.23 -14.54
C LYS A 403 23.07 -7.10 -14.66
N PHE A 404 22.30 -7.17 -15.73
CA PHE A 404 21.39 -6.11 -16.18
C PHE A 404 19.99 -6.22 -15.54
N LEU A 405 19.54 -5.10 -14.99
CA LEU A 405 18.18 -4.85 -14.50
C LEU A 405 17.42 -3.94 -15.48
N PHE A 406 16.18 -4.32 -15.82
CA PHE A 406 15.23 -3.49 -16.58
C PHE A 406 14.38 -2.64 -15.62
N THR A 407 14.21 -1.34 -15.91
CA THR A 407 13.29 -0.44 -15.19
C THR A 407 12.29 0.19 -16.16
N LEU A 408 10.98 0.09 -15.89
CA LEU A 408 9.94 0.71 -16.72
C LEU A 408 9.84 2.23 -16.54
N TRP A 409 9.32 2.92 -17.57
CA TRP A 409 9.18 4.38 -17.61
C TRP A 409 8.10 4.84 -18.59
N ASP A 410 7.54 6.05 -18.41
CA ASP A 410 6.72 6.76 -19.42
C ASP A 410 5.56 5.87 -19.94
N LEU A 411 4.64 5.56 -19.02
CA LEU A 411 3.62 4.50 -19.11
C LEU A 411 2.20 5.05 -19.39
N ASP A 412 2.08 6.23 -20.00
CA ASP A 412 0.80 6.87 -20.31
C ASP A 412 0.11 6.25 -21.55
N GLY A 413 0.89 5.83 -22.54
CA GLY A 413 0.47 5.11 -23.75
C GLY A 413 0.11 3.65 -23.49
N SER A 414 -0.87 3.42 -22.62
CA SER A 414 -1.26 2.11 -22.09
C SER A 414 -2.78 1.93 -21.98
N ILE A 415 -3.22 0.70 -21.70
CA ILE A 415 -4.60 0.35 -21.31
C ILE A 415 -5.66 0.98 -22.24
N GLY A 416 -5.68 0.52 -23.49
CA GLY A 416 -6.66 0.92 -24.49
C GLY A 416 -6.39 2.27 -25.17
N ARG A 417 -5.36 3.03 -24.78
CA ARG A 417 -4.94 4.27 -25.46
C ARG A 417 -3.48 4.18 -25.93
N TYR A 418 -3.20 4.68 -27.13
CA TYR A 418 -1.84 4.93 -27.62
C TYR A 418 -1.24 6.20 -26.96
N ALA A 419 0.08 6.40 -27.07
CA ALA A 419 0.81 7.61 -26.62
C ALA A 419 0.42 8.94 -27.34
N GLY A 420 -0.70 8.96 -28.07
CA GLY A 420 -1.38 10.16 -28.59
C GLY A 420 -2.74 10.44 -27.92
N GLY A 421 -3.15 9.63 -26.93
CA GLY A 421 -4.46 9.65 -26.28
C GLY A 421 -5.59 9.04 -27.13
N ASP A 422 -5.29 8.60 -28.35
CA ASP A 422 -6.22 7.91 -29.24
C ASP A 422 -6.45 6.47 -28.81
N GLU A 423 -7.69 6.01 -28.94
CA GLU A 423 -8.12 4.67 -28.55
C GLU A 423 -7.54 3.63 -29.51
N THR A 424 -7.09 2.50 -28.96
CA THR A 424 -6.61 1.38 -29.77
C THR A 424 -7.78 0.61 -30.37
N SER A 425 -7.64 0.05 -31.58
CA SER A 425 -8.70 -0.77 -32.18
C SER A 425 -8.95 -2.04 -31.35
N THR A 426 -10.09 -2.70 -31.55
CA THR A 426 -10.43 -3.98 -30.88
C THR A 426 -9.43 -5.12 -31.15
N ASP A 427 -8.52 -4.93 -32.12
CA ASP A 427 -7.38 -5.82 -32.41
C ASP A 427 -6.20 -5.62 -31.45
N ALA A 428 -6.34 -4.75 -30.45
CA ALA A 428 -5.38 -4.49 -29.36
C ALA A 428 -4.79 -5.73 -28.68
N LYS A 429 -5.52 -6.84 -28.77
CA LYS A 429 -5.19 -8.22 -28.35
C LYS A 429 -3.81 -8.72 -28.83
N GLN A 430 -3.21 -8.08 -29.83
CA GLN A 430 -1.92 -8.40 -30.45
C GLN A 430 -0.68 -8.33 -29.53
N MET A 431 -0.81 -7.93 -28.26
CA MET A 431 0.31 -7.91 -27.30
C MET A 431 0.53 -9.24 -26.56
N ALA A 432 -0.51 -10.02 -26.26
CA ALA A 432 -0.33 -11.42 -25.88
C ALA A 432 0.25 -12.15 -27.11
N TRP A 433 1.50 -12.65 -26.99
CA TRP A 433 2.39 -13.33 -27.97
C TRP A 433 2.23 -13.07 -29.49
N GLY A 434 1.52 -12.04 -29.92
CA GLY A 434 1.10 -11.80 -31.30
C GLY A 434 2.17 -11.15 -32.16
N GLU A 435 1.79 -10.74 -33.37
CA GLU A 435 2.73 -10.14 -34.35
C GLU A 435 3.41 -8.85 -33.85
N LYS A 436 2.83 -8.15 -32.87
CA LYS A 436 3.38 -6.92 -32.29
C LYS A 436 4.30 -7.13 -31.08
N LEU A 437 4.40 -8.35 -30.53
CA LEU A 437 5.32 -8.68 -29.43
C LEU A 437 6.56 -9.40 -29.97
N GLY A 438 7.74 -8.78 -29.82
CA GLY A 438 9.02 -9.38 -30.23
C GLY A 438 9.87 -8.52 -31.16
N TYR A 439 9.66 -7.20 -31.22
CA TYR A 439 10.64 -6.30 -31.84
C TYR A 439 11.95 -6.27 -31.06
N HIS A 440 11.86 -6.44 -29.74
CA HIS A 440 13.00 -6.61 -28.84
C HIS A 440 13.55 -8.03 -28.93
N ASN A 441 14.86 -8.16 -29.16
CA ASN A 441 15.55 -9.43 -29.40
C ASN A 441 15.44 -10.40 -28.20
N LEU A 442 15.50 -9.88 -26.97
CA LEU A 442 15.34 -10.68 -25.75
C LEU A 442 13.96 -11.34 -25.72
N ILE A 443 12.92 -10.57 -26.01
CA ILE A 443 11.53 -11.05 -26.07
C ILE A 443 11.37 -12.05 -27.21
N HIS A 444 11.95 -11.78 -28.38
CA HIS A 444 11.95 -12.71 -29.51
C HIS A 444 12.59 -14.07 -29.17
N ARG A 445 13.71 -14.09 -28.44
CA ARG A 445 14.35 -15.33 -27.97
C ARG A 445 13.46 -16.12 -27.02
N PHE A 446 12.88 -15.48 -26.00
CA PHE A 446 12.00 -16.16 -25.05
C PHE A 446 10.64 -16.58 -25.65
N LYS A 447 10.14 -15.83 -26.64
CA LYS A 447 8.97 -16.19 -27.45
C LYS A 447 9.21 -17.45 -28.27
N SER A 448 10.36 -17.55 -28.91
CA SER A 448 10.64 -18.64 -29.85
C SER A 448 10.79 -19.98 -29.13
N LYS A 449 9.93 -20.94 -29.52
CA LYS A 449 9.97 -22.34 -29.07
C LYS A 449 11.30 -23.04 -29.38
N THR A 450 12.16 -22.47 -30.23
CA THR A 450 13.48 -23.01 -30.62
C THR A 450 14.67 -22.17 -30.13
N LEU A 451 14.45 -21.07 -29.40
CA LEU A 451 15.55 -20.24 -28.84
C LEU A 451 15.48 -20.10 -27.31
N ARG A 452 14.29 -20.24 -26.71
CA ARG A 452 14.10 -20.13 -25.26
C ARG A 452 14.69 -21.30 -24.45
N PRO A 453 15.03 -21.09 -23.17
CA PRO A 453 15.19 -22.18 -22.20
C PRO A 453 13.88 -22.99 -22.07
N SER A 454 13.99 -24.29 -21.81
CA SER A 454 12.83 -25.20 -21.75
C SER A 454 11.87 -24.91 -20.59
N ASP A 455 12.44 -24.43 -19.49
CA ASP A 455 11.84 -24.11 -18.19
C ASP A 455 11.24 -22.70 -18.12
N PHE A 456 11.94 -21.69 -18.67
CA PHE A 456 11.54 -20.27 -18.66
C PHE A 456 10.08 -20.04 -19.03
N ALA A 457 9.59 -20.88 -19.96
CA ALA A 457 8.22 -20.91 -20.40
C ALA A 457 7.25 -21.18 -19.21
N THR A 458 7.45 -22.28 -18.48
CA THR A 458 6.69 -22.62 -17.26
C THR A 458 6.87 -21.56 -16.17
N LYS A 459 8.08 -21.03 -15.99
CA LYS A 459 8.37 -19.97 -15.01
C LYS A 459 7.50 -18.73 -15.22
N MET A 460 7.37 -18.25 -16.47
CA MET A 460 6.44 -17.17 -16.81
C MET A 460 4.96 -17.52 -16.58
N ASN A 461 4.55 -18.76 -16.87
CA ASN A 461 3.17 -19.20 -16.64
C ASN A 461 2.80 -19.15 -15.14
N ASN A 462 3.70 -19.65 -14.29
CA ASN A 462 3.50 -19.69 -12.85
C ASN A 462 3.55 -18.28 -12.23
N ARG A 463 4.50 -17.44 -12.64
CA ARG A 463 4.54 -16.04 -12.21
C ARG A 463 3.29 -15.25 -12.65
N TRP A 464 2.76 -15.50 -13.85
CA TRP A 464 1.51 -14.87 -14.29
C TRP A 464 0.29 -15.33 -13.48
N LYS A 465 0.14 -16.65 -13.21
CA LYS A 465 -0.92 -17.17 -12.30
C LYS A 465 -0.86 -16.51 -10.93
N TYR A 466 0.35 -16.32 -10.37
CA TYR A 466 0.53 -15.63 -9.11
C TYR A 466 0.12 -14.15 -9.22
N LEU A 467 0.71 -13.38 -10.13
CA LEU A 467 0.47 -11.94 -10.25
C LEU A 467 -1.00 -11.60 -10.54
N SER A 468 -1.65 -12.34 -11.45
CA SER A 468 -3.07 -12.13 -11.82
C SER A 468 -4.07 -12.44 -10.70
N ARG A 469 -3.65 -13.12 -9.64
CA ARG A 469 -4.43 -13.33 -8.40
C ARG A 469 -4.08 -12.34 -7.28
N HIS A 470 -2.88 -11.75 -7.34
CA HIS A 470 -2.32 -10.87 -6.32
C HIS A 470 -2.14 -9.43 -6.83
N GLN A 471 -0.91 -8.96 -7.02
CA GLN A 471 -0.58 -7.55 -7.31
C GLN A 471 -1.26 -7.02 -8.59
N LEU A 472 -1.48 -7.90 -9.59
CA LEU A 472 -2.10 -7.58 -10.88
C LEU A 472 -3.50 -8.16 -11.03
N SER A 473 -4.21 -8.46 -9.94
CA SER A 473 -5.63 -8.82 -10.00
C SER A 473 -6.48 -7.64 -10.48
N LEU A 474 -7.54 -7.91 -11.24
CA LEU A 474 -8.43 -6.85 -11.77
C LEU A 474 -9.08 -6.03 -10.64
N GLN A 475 -9.27 -6.64 -9.47
CA GLN A 475 -9.82 -6.05 -8.26
C GLN A 475 -8.84 -5.05 -7.65
N ASN A 476 -7.57 -5.43 -7.50
CA ASN A 476 -6.52 -4.55 -6.96
C ASN A 476 -6.20 -3.39 -7.91
N ILE A 477 -6.17 -3.65 -9.22
CA ILE A 477 -5.99 -2.61 -10.24
C ILE A 477 -7.17 -1.63 -10.23
N ARG A 478 -8.42 -2.12 -10.21
CA ARG A 478 -9.62 -1.27 -10.10
C ARG A 478 -9.58 -0.43 -8.82
N ALA A 479 -9.29 -1.02 -7.66
CA ALA A 479 -9.27 -0.30 -6.39
C ALA A 479 -8.23 0.84 -6.37
N LEU A 480 -7.07 0.66 -7.01
CA LEU A 480 -6.03 1.70 -7.16
C LEU A 480 -6.45 2.81 -8.13
N MET A 481 -7.06 2.45 -9.27
CA MET A 481 -7.63 3.44 -10.21
C MET A 481 -8.75 4.26 -9.55
N GLU A 482 -9.66 3.59 -8.83
CA GLU A 482 -10.77 4.23 -8.11
C GLU A 482 -10.27 5.09 -6.95
N HIS A 483 -9.16 4.75 -6.28
CA HIS A 483 -8.54 5.62 -5.28
C HIS A 483 -8.12 6.97 -5.90
N TYR A 484 -7.50 6.98 -7.08
CA TYR A 484 -7.15 8.22 -7.76
C TYR A 484 -8.37 8.94 -8.36
N ALA A 485 -9.38 8.20 -8.83
CA ALA A 485 -10.64 8.77 -9.30
C ALA A 485 -11.41 9.50 -8.17
N ASP A 486 -11.50 8.87 -7.00
CA ASP A 486 -12.05 9.49 -5.78
C ASP A 486 -11.26 10.72 -5.40
N LEU A 487 -9.92 10.64 -5.40
CA LEU A 487 -9.05 11.76 -5.02
C LEU A 487 -9.26 12.98 -5.93
N PHE A 488 -9.41 12.79 -7.24
CA PHE A 488 -9.64 13.89 -8.20
C PHE A 488 -11.07 14.46 -8.11
N THR A 489 -12.04 13.64 -7.69
CA THR A 489 -13.46 14.00 -7.59
C THR A 489 -13.79 14.69 -6.26
N THR A 490 -13.27 14.17 -5.15
CA THR A 490 -13.51 14.67 -3.78
C THR A 490 -12.73 15.94 -3.45
N SER A 491 -11.58 16.16 -4.08
CA SER A 491 -10.88 17.45 -4.07
C SER A 491 -11.55 18.51 -4.96
N GLY A 492 -12.44 18.11 -5.87
CA GLY A 492 -12.97 18.94 -6.96
C GLY A 492 -11.92 19.33 -8.01
N ALA A 493 -10.68 18.81 -7.93
CA ALA A 493 -9.60 19.16 -8.84
C ALA A 493 -9.89 18.75 -10.28
N TRP A 494 -10.69 17.69 -10.49
CA TRP A 494 -11.13 17.26 -11.82
C TRP A 494 -11.94 18.32 -12.58
N GLU A 495 -12.91 18.96 -11.92
CA GLU A 495 -13.71 20.01 -12.55
C GLU A 495 -12.86 21.23 -12.88
N ARG A 496 -11.90 21.57 -12.01
CA ARG A 496 -10.95 22.68 -12.22
C ARG A 496 -9.97 22.37 -13.35
N GLU A 497 -9.45 21.15 -13.43
CA GLU A 497 -8.60 20.65 -14.52
C GLU A 497 -9.32 20.71 -15.88
N LYS A 498 -10.56 20.23 -15.97
CA LYS A 498 -11.38 20.36 -17.19
C LYS A 498 -11.65 21.81 -17.52
N ALA A 499 -12.11 22.63 -16.57
CA ALA A 499 -12.42 24.05 -16.80
C ALA A 499 -11.19 24.83 -17.31
N ARG A 500 -9.98 24.47 -16.87
CA ARG A 500 -8.72 25.09 -17.30
C ARG A 500 -8.24 24.62 -18.67
N TRP A 501 -8.37 23.33 -19.00
CA TRP A 501 -7.69 22.73 -20.15
C TRP A 501 -8.58 22.16 -21.26
N LEU A 502 -9.87 21.93 -21.04
CA LEU A 502 -10.76 21.29 -22.04
C LEU A 502 -10.74 22.02 -23.39
N SER A 503 -10.68 23.35 -23.39
CA SER A 503 -10.62 24.17 -24.61
C SER A 503 -9.30 24.09 -25.38
N SER A 504 -8.23 23.51 -24.82
CA SER A 504 -6.95 23.33 -25.53
C SER A 504 -6.82 21.99 -26.27
N TYR A 505 -7.82 21.10 -26.15
CA TYR A 505 -7.86 19.84 -26.90
C TYR A 505 -8.48 20.05 -28.30
N PRO A 506 -8.07 19.25 -29.30
CA PRO A 506 -8.77 19.22 -30.58
C PRO A 506 -10.23 18.80 -30.39
N LYS A 507 -11.18 19.44 -31.08
CA LYS A 507 -12.63 19.16 -30.97
C LYS A 507 -13.03 17.71 -31.29
N SER A 508 -12.14 16.92 -31.90
CA SER A 508 -12.30 15.49 -32.17
C SER A 508 -11.90 14.57 -31.00
N LYS A 509 -11.22 15.09 -29.97
CA LYS A 509 -10.90 14.34 -28.74
C LYS A 509 -11.95 14.63 -27.68
N LYS A 510 -12.61 13.59 -27.18
CA LYS A 510 -13.48 13.68 -25.98
C LYS A 510 -12.63 13.32 -24.76
N ILE A 511 -12.44 14.27 -23.84
CA ILE A 511 -12.01 13.93 -22.47
C ILE A 511 -13.24 13.35 -21.75
N ALA A 512 -13.04 12.37 -20.89
CA ALA A 512 -14.08 11.87 -20.00
C ALA A 512 -14.72 12.97 -19.14
N ASN A 513 -16.01 12.81 -18.82
CA ASN A 513 -16.74 13.77 -18.00
C ASN A 513 -16.33 13.64 -16.52
N THR A 514 -16.10 12.42 -16.05
CA THR A 514 -15.62 12.09 -14.69
C THR A 514 -14.32 11.27 -14.79
N PRO A 515 -13.51 11.14 -13.73
CA PRO A 515 -12.39 10.21 -13.75
C PRO A 515 -12.86 8.76 -13.90
N GLN A 516 -14.00 8.42 -13.31
CA GLN A 516 -14.61 7.09 -13.35
C GLN A 516 -14.92 6.61 -14.79
N GLU A 517 -15.34 7.51 -15.69
CA GLU A 517 -15.53 7.19 -17.11
C GLU A 517 -14.25 6.63 -17.78
N GLU A 518 -13.05 7.06 -17.36
CA GLU A 518 -11.79 6.44 -17.82
C GLU A 518 -11.43 5.18 -17.03
N VAL A 519 -11.78 5.08 -15.74
CA VAL A 519 -11.57 3.85 -14.95
C VAL A 519 -12.33 2.69 -15.57
N ASP A 520 -13.62 2.87 -15.87
CA ASP A 520 -14.43 1.80 -16.45
C ASP A 520 -13.98 1.45 -17.88
N PHE A 521 -13.59 2.44 -18.70
CA PHE A 521 -12.93 2.19 -19.99
C PHE A 521 -11.63 1.35 -19.84
N MET A 522 -10.80 1.68 -18.84
CA MET A 522 -9.55 0.95 -18.56
C MET A 522 -9.84 -0.48 -18.09
N MET A 523 -10.86 -0.68 -17.25
CA MET A 523 -11.22 -2.00 -16.72
C MET A 523 -11.91 -2.90 -17.75
N ASP A 524 -12.76 -2.35 -18.63
CA ASP A 524 -13.30 -3.06 -19.80
C ASP A 524 -12.16 -3.55 -20.72
N PHE A 525 -11.18 -2.67 -20.98
CA PHE A 525 -10.00 -3.03 -21.75
C PHE A 525 -9.17 -4.13 -21.07
N LEU A 526 -8.85 -3.99 -19.78
CA LEU A 526 -8.04 -4.97 -19.05
C LEU A 526 -8.73 -6.34 -19.00
N THR A 527 -10.04 -6.37 -18.75
CA THR A 527 -10.82 -7.62 -18.73
C THR A 527 -10.74 -8.33 -20.09
N ALA A 528 -10.89 -7.57 -21.19
CA ALA A 528 -10.76 -8.12 -22.55
C ALA A 528 -9.33 -8.56 -22.91
N ASN A 529 -8.30 -7.87 -22.40
CA ASN A 529 -6.90 -8.23 -22.63
C ASN A 529 -6.48 -9.46 -21.82
N TYR A 530 -6.85 -9.52 -20.53
CA TYR A 530 -6.57 -10.64 -19.64
C TYR A 530 -7.21 -11.93 -20.13
N ALA A 531 -8.44 -11.89 -20.65
CA ALA A 531 -9.10 -13.06 -21.22
C ALA A 531 -8.29 -13.69 -22.38
N VAL A 532 -7.70 -12.86 -23.25
CA VAL A 532 -6.82 -13.33 -24.34
C VAL A 532 -5.49 -13.83 -23.79
N PHE A 533 -4.85 -13.07 -22.91
CA PHE A 533 -3.54 -13.43 -22.36
C PHE A 533 -3.60 -14.74 -21.56
N ASN A 534 -4.67 -14.97 -20.80
CA ASN A 534 -4.96 -16.24 -20.14
C ASN A 534 -5.17 -17.39 -21.15
N GLN A 535 -5.92 -17.17 -22.23
CA GLN A 535 -6.13 -18.18 -23.28
C GLN A 535 -4.80 -18.56 -23.95
N GLU A 536 -3.93 -17.59 -24.23
CA GLU A 536 -2.61 -17.85 -24.81
C GLU A 536 -1.66 -18.52 -23.83
N MET A 537 -1.68 -18.12 -22.56
CA MET A 537 -0.93 -18.78 -21.50
C MET A 537 -1.43 -20.20 -21.21
N ALA A 538 -2.62 -20.59 -21.69
CA ALA A 538 -3.07 -21.98 -21.73
C ALA A 538 -2.69 -22.72 -23.04
N SER A 539 -2.42 -22.00 -24.14
CA SER A 539 -2.21 -22.59 -25.48
C SER A 539 -0.75 -22.86 -25.85
N VAL A 540 0.21 -22.22 -25.18
CA VAL A 540 1.62 -22.56 -25.33
C VAL A 540 1.84 -23.97 -24.80
N ASN A 541 2.43 -24.84 -25.63
CA ASN A 541 2.84 -26.17 -25.20
C ASN A 541 4.01 -26.07 -24.21
N TRP A 542 3.68 -25.93 -22.93
CA TRP A 542 4.59 -26.15 -21.80
C TRP A 542 4.81 -27.66 -21.72
N ASN A 543 6.03 -28.15 -22.00
CA ASN A 543 6.26 -29.58 -22.14
C ASN A 543 5.93 -30.32 -20.85
N HIS A 544 5.03 -31.31 -20.92
CA HIS A 544 4.74 -32.22 -19.81
C HIS A 544 6.00 -32.99 -19.39
N ASN A 545 6.61 -32.54 -18.30
CA ASN A 545 6.88 -33.42 -17.17
C ASN A 545 5.99 -32.93 -16.01
N GLU A 546 5.61 -33.83 -15.12
CA GLU A 546 5.08 -33.43 -13.81
C GLU A 546 6.23 -32.70 -13.08
N TYR A 547 6.02 -31.45 -12.71
CA TYR A 547 7.07 -30.58 -12.19
C TYR A 547 6.55 -29.87 -10.94
N ASP A 548 7.30 -30.10 -9.87
CA ASP A 548 6.96 -29.71 -8.51
C ASP A 548 7.04 -28.18 -8.34
N GLU A 549 6.01 -27.56 -7.75
CA GLU A 549 6.02 -26.10 -7.53
C GLU A 549 7.14 -25.72 -6.54
N ASP A 550 7.46 -26.64 -5.64
CA ASP A 550 8.58 -26.62 -4.70
C ASP A 550 9.95 -26.46 -5.40
N GLN A 551 10.11 -26.94 -6.64
CA GLN A 551 11.38 -26.83 -7.36
C GLN A 551 11.58 -25.43 -7.96
N TYR A 552 10.53 -24.71 -8.38
CA TYR A 552 10.70 -23.34 -8.88
C TYR A 552 11.08 -22.36 -7.76
N VAL A 553 10.55 -22.55 -6.55
CA VAL A 553 10.92 -21.77 -5.36
C VAL A 553 12.42 -21.94 -5.04
N LYS A 554 12.99 -23.12 -5.27
CA LYS A 554 14.39 -23.47 -4.95
C LYS A 554 15.42 -23.02 -5.99
N GLU A 555 15.02 -22.70 -7.23
CA GLU A 555 15.95 -22.23 -8.28
C GLU A 555 16.12 -20.69 -8.33
N LEU A 556 15.36 -19.93 -7.55
CA LEU A 556 15.53 -18.48 -7.38
C LEU A 556 16.80 -18.17 -6.55
N THR A 557 17.96 -18.16 -7.23
CA THR A 557 19.26 -17.90 -6.61
C THR A 557 19.33 -16.56 -5.84
N PRO A 558 20.14 -16.46 -4.75
CA PRO A 558 19.71 -15.80 -3.50
C PRO A 558 19.63 -14.26 -3.47
N ALA A 559 19.67 -13.57 -4.60
CA ALA A 559 19.53 -12.10 -4.65
C ALA A 559 18.05 -11.63 -4.64
N ALA A 560 17.10 -12.55 -4.83
CA ALA A 560 15.65 -12.29 -4.76
C ALA A 560 14.97 -12.96 -3.55
N LEU A 561 15.72 -13.64 -2.67
CA LEU A 561 15.20 -14.24 -1.43
C LEU A 561 15.68 -13.44 -0.21
N TYR A 562 14.85 -12.49 0.22
CA TYR A 562 14.71 -12.16 1.64
C TYR A 562 13.22 -12.11 1.92
N VAL A 563 12.76 -12.81 2.96
CA VAL A 563 11.36 -13.25 3.16
C VAL A 563 10.90 -14.29 2.13
N ILE A 564 11.29 -15.55 2.35
CA ILE A 564 10.40 -16.70 2.56
C ILE A 564 11.27 -17.81 3.14
N GLY A 565 10.92 -18.28 4.35
CA GLY A 565 11.60 -19.39 4.99
C GLY A 565 11.03 -20.73 4.52
N HIS A 566 11.91 -21.66 4.17
CA HIS A 566 11.62 -23.09 4.02
C HIS A 566 12.85 -23.84 4.50
N ASP A 567 12.68 -24.92 5.26
CA ASP A 567 13.70 -25.96 5.26
C ASP A 567 13.17 -27.39 5.41
N VAL A 568 13.86 -28.28 4.70
CA VAL A 568 13.46 -29.59 4.19
C VAL A 568 13.55 -30.71 5.23
N THR A 569 12.67 -31.73 5.17
CA THR A 569 12.94 -33.20 5.24
C THR A 569 11.62 -34.01 5.35
N SER A 570 11.46 -35.27 4.89
CA SER A 570 12.30 -36.17 4.07
C SER A 570 11.43 -37.26 3.38
N THR A 571 11.94 -37.90 2.32
CA THR A 571 11.43 -39.14 1.66
C THR A 571 11.38 -40.36 2.61
N HIS A 572 10.61 -41.45 2.41
CA HIS A 572 9.80 -41.99 1.28
C HIS A 572 8.36 -42.39 1.80
N GLU A 573 7.49 -43.26 1.25
CA GLU A 573 7.57 -44.37 0.26
C GLU A 573 6.19 -44.78 -0.33
N ASP A 574 6.20 -45.43 -1.49
CA ASP A 574 5.18 -46.29 -2.16
C ASP A 574 3.64 -46.06 -2.01
N ASN A 575 3.01 -45.74 -3.18
CA ASN A 575 1.62 -45.98 -3.64
C ASN A 575 0.61 -44.80 -3.74
N THR A 576 0.68 -44.11 -4.88
CA THR A 576 -0.44 -43.58 -5.70
C THR A 576 -1.82 -43.33 -5.07
N VAL A 577 -2.27 -42.07 -5.10
CA VAL A 577 -3.71 -41.71 -5.06
C VAL A 577 -4.10 -41.08 -6.40
N VAL A 578 -5.14 -41.63 -7.06
CA VAL A 578 -5.68 -41.07 -8.31
C VAL A 578 -6.96 -40.30 -8.01
N LEU A 579 -6.94 -38.97 -8.21
CA LEU A 579 -8.14 -38.13 -8.11
C LEU A 579 -8.63 -37.72 -9.50
N GLN A 580 -9.61 -38.47 -10.03
CA GLN A 580 -10.46 -37.97 -11.11
C GLN A 580 -11.60 -37.14 -10.51
N GLY A 581 -11.57 -35.82 -10.73
CA GLY A 581 -12.62 -34.91 -10.27
C GLY A 581 -12.55 -33.56 -10.96
N SER A 582 -13.36 -33.36 -12.01
CA SER A 582 -13.43 -32.08 -12.73
C SER A 582 -14.27 -31.06 -11.97
N VAL A 583 -13.62 -30.05 -11.39
CA VAL A 583 -14.30 -28.90 -10.76
C VAL A 583 -14.84 -27.95 -11.84
N HIS A 584 -16.08 -27.49 -11.68
CA HIS A 584 -16.74 -26.58 -12.63
C HIS A 584 -16.21 -25.14 -12.56
N GLN A 585 -15.99 -24.53 -13.73
CA GLN A 585 -15.51 -23.15 -13.90
C GLN A 585 -16.33 -22.10 -13.10
N GLU A 586 -17.64 -22.34 -12.99
CA GLU A 586 -18.64 -21.48 -12.34
C GLU A 586 -18.35 -21.17 -10.85
N THR A 587 -17.52 -21.98 -10.18
CA THR A 587 -17.08 -21.75 -8.79
C THR A 587 -15.99 -20.69 -8.72
N VAL A 588 -15.10 -20.60 -9.72
CA VAL A 588 -13.98 -19.65 -9.75
C VAL A 588 -14.50 -18.23 -9.99
N ASP A 589 -15.38 -18.07 -10.97
CA ASP A 589 -15.90 -16.78 -11.41
C ASP A 589 -16.74 -16.07 -10.30
N ARG A 590 -17.27 -16.85 -9.35
CA ARG A 590 -18.06 -16.35 -8.19
C ARG A 590 -17.23 -15.80 -7.03
N ILE A 591 -15.96 -16.17 -6.90
CA ILE A 591 -15.11 -15.72 -5.78
C ILE A 591 -14.48 -14.34 -6.07
N THR A 592 -14.36 -13.97 -7.35
CA THR A 592 -13.64 -12.77 -7.82
C THR A 592 -14.45 -11.47 -7.88
N SER A 593 -15.70 -11.42 -7.42
CA SER A 593 -16.63 -10.29 -7.66
C SER A 593 -16.98 -9.44 -6.44
N ILE A 594 -16.21 -9.54 -5.34
CA ILE A 594 -16.56 -9.00 -4.03
C ILE A 594 -15.77 -7.71 -3.76
N ASN A 595 -16.41 -6.53 -3.91
CA ASN A 595 -15.73 -5.24 -3.72
C ASN A 595 -15.58 -4.87 -2.23
N TYR A 596 -14.34 -4.87 -1.73
CA TYR A 596 -14.00 -4.55 -0.33
C TYR A 596 -14.22 -3.09 0.07
N LYS A 597 -14.15 -2.17 -0.90
CA LYS A 597 -14.26 -0.73 -0.65
C LYS A 597 -15.73 -0.33 -0.39
N ASP A 598 -16.64 -1.08 -0.99
CA ASP A 598 -18.09 -0.87 -0.93
C ASP A 598 -18.78 -1.56 0.26
N THR A 599 -18.11 -1.63 1.41
CA THR A 599 -18.77 -2.01 2.67
C THR A 599 -18.62 -1.00 3.80
N LEU A 600 -17.43 -0.45 4.08
CA LEU A 600 -17.25 0.46 5.23
C LEU A 600 -17.88 1.86 5.09
N MET A 601 -17.93 2.42 3.88
CA MET A 601 -18.12 3.88 3.66
C MET A 601 -19.55 4.49 3.74
N THR A 602 -20.62 3.72 4.01
CA THR A 602 -22.02 4.27 4.06
C THR A 602 -22.59 4.34 5.48
N VAL A 603 -21.72 4.22 6.49
CA VAL A 603 -22.08 3.99 7.91
C VAL A 603 -21.47 5.07 8.82
N ILE A 604 -21.37 6.29 8.27
CA ILE A 604 -21.07 7.53 9.00
C ILE A 604 -21.83 8.68 8.30
N ARG A 605 -23.09 8.45 7.88
CA ARG A 605 -23.79 9.37 6.96
C ARG A 605 -25.29 9.62 7.17
N GLU A 606 -25.89 9.19 8.28
CA GLU A 606 -27.07 9.85 8.83
C GLU A 606 -27.15 9.67 10.36
N ASP A 607 -26.78 10.72 11.10
CA ASP A 607 -27.56 11.17 12.26
C ASP A 607 -27.41 12.70 12.34
N LYS A 608 -28.55 13.38 12.39
CA LYS A 608 -28.68 14.80 12.71
C LYS A 608 -29.97 14.99 13.51
N ASP A 609 -29.98 14.58 14.78
CA ASP A 609 -30.57 15.37 15.89
C ASP A 609 -30.46 14.66 17.26
N HIS A 610 -29.32 14.76 17.97
CA HIS A 610 -29.26 14.57 19.43
C HIS A 610 -28.09 15.36 20.08
N GLU A 611 -28.40 16.25 21.04
CA GLU A 611 -27.40 16.90 21.90
C GLU A 611 -27.17 16.10 23.19
N TYR A 612 -25.90 15.86 23.54
CA TYR A 612 -25.49 15.43 24.89
C TYR A 612 -24.54 16.47 25.52
N ASP A 613 -24.90 16.96 26.71
CA ASP A 613 -24.22 18.06 27.41
C ASP A 613 -22.98 17.55 28.16
N ILE A 614 -21.77 17.78 27.62
CA ILE A 614 -20.51 17.32 28.20
C ILE A 614 -20.10 18.22 29.39
N ARG A 615 -20.73 17.96 30.54
CA ARG A 615 -20.39 18.54 31.85
C ARG A 615 -20.45 17.48 32.95
N ASP A 616 -19.39 16.65 33.04
CA ASP A 616 -18.79 16.18 34.32
C ASP A 616 -17.66 15.13 34.12
N ILE A 617 -16.59 15.50 33.41
CA ILE A 617 -15.27 14.85 33.58
C ILE A 617 -14.18 15.93 33.71
N LYS A 618 -13.85 16.27 34.96
CA LYS A 618 -12.66 17.04 35.36
C LYS A 618 -12.11 16.45 36.67
N GLU A 619 -10.85 16.77 36.96
CA GLU A 619 -10.15 16.43 38.21
C GLU A 619 -9.76 14.97 38.45
N VAL A 620 -8.85 14.44 37.62
CA VAL A 620 -7.59 13.89 38.17
C VAL A 620 -6.41 14.41 37.34
N ARG A 621 -5.65 15.37 37.88
CA ARG A 621 -4.34 15.74 37.31
C ARG A 621 -3.43 16.35 38.38
N THR A 622 -2.17 15.93 38.36
CA THR A 622 -0.99 16.36 39.17
C THR A 622 -0.66 15.55 40.43
N GLN A 623 0.47 14.81 40.36
CA GLN A 623 1.67 15.01 41.19
C GLN A 623 2.79 14.02 40.79
N HIS A 624 3.91 14.52 40.25
CA HIS A 624 5.25 13.88 40.12
C HIS A 624 5.36 12.53 39.37
N THR A 625 6.42 12.18 38.62
CA THR A 625 7.62 12.88 38.11
C THR A 625 8.17 12.08 36.91
N ASP A 626 8.78 12.76 35.94
CA ASP A 626 9.77 12.26 34.96
C ASP A 626 9.69 10.77 34.53
N ILE A 627 8.85 10.47 33.52
CA ILE A 627 8.82 9.18 32.80
C ILE A 627 8.84 9.44 31.29
N TYR A 628 9.61 8.61 30.58
CA TYR A 628 10.02 8.54 29.17
C TYR A 628 9.24 9.26 28.05
N PRO A 629 9.92 9.62 26.93
CA PRO A 629 9.29 10.28 25.79
C PRO A 629 8.29 9.36 25.07
N THR A 630 7.08 9.88 24.82
CA THR A 630 6.07 9.20 24.00
C THR A 630 6.58 8.95 22.58
N PRO A 631 6.53 7.71 22.05
CA PRO A 631 6.96 7.40 20.69
C PRO A 631 6.20 8.22 19.63
N ALA A 632 6.95 8.98 18.82
CA ALA A 632 6.41 9.96 17.88
C ALA A 632 5.88 9.32 16.57
N PHE A 633 4.83 8.51 16.67
CA PHE A 633 4.02 8.10 15.52
C PHE A 633 3.05 9.22 15.10
N LEU A 634 2.80 9.33 13.79
CA LEU A 634 1.85 10.21 13.09
C LEU A 634 2.25 11.69 12.90
N PRO A 635 2.24 12.20 11.65
CA PRO A 635 1.30 13.25 11.28
C PRO A 635 -0.13 12.69 11.32
N GLY A 636 -1.07 13.40 11.94
CA GLY A 636 -2.46 12.92 12.11
C GLY A 636 -3.31 12.98 10.84
N ARG A 637 -4.60 12.56 10.88
CA ARG A 637 -5.36 12.01 12.03
C ARG A 637 -6.29 10.83 11.67
N LEU A 638 -6.33 9.85 12.58
CA LEU A 638 -7.52 9.10 13.02
C LEU A 638 -8.58 8.64 11.99
N GLN A 639 -8.18 8.04 10.88
CA GLN A 639 -8.58 6.65 10.67
C GLN A 639 -7.36 5.78 10.93
N LYS A 640 -7.34 5.13 12.10
CA LYS A 640 -6.14 4.46 12.61
C LYS A 640 -6.05 3.05 12.03
N THR A 641 -5.80 2.91 10.75
CA THR A 641 -5.36 1.64 10.16
C THR A 641 -4.02 1.27 10.81
N PHE A 642 -4.02 0.31 11.73
CA PHE A 642 -2.79 -0.41 12.03
C PHE A 642 -2.69 -1.47 10.96
N THR A 643 -1.87 -1.21 9.95
CA THR A 643 -1.42 -2.24 9.03
C THR A 643 -0.67 -3.26 9.87
N PHE A 644 -1.27 -4.43 10.07
CA PHE A 644 -0.51 -5.58 10.54
C PHE A 644 0.57 -5.88 9.50
N ASP A 645 1.78 -6.17 9.97
CA ASP A 645 2.91 -6.41 9.10
C ASP A 645 2.83 -7.83 8.51
N THR A 646 2.06 -7.98 7.45
CA THR A 646 1.80 -9.27 6.79
C THR A 646 3.02 -9.88 6.10
N ARG A 647 4.21 -9.28 6.24
CA ARG A 647 5.50 -9.86 5.81
C ARG A 647 5.82 -11.21 6.49
N TYR A 648 5.12 -11.57 7.57
CA TYR A 648 5.28 -12.84 8.29
C TYR A 648 4.11 -13.83 8.08
N ALA A 649 3.27 -13.67 7.05
CA ALA A 649 2.10 -14.53 6.80
C ALA A 649 2.32 -15.51 5.62
N PRO A 650 2.88 -16.72 5.86
CA PRO A 650 2.77 -17.83 4.92
C PRO A 650 1.31 -18.31 4.84
N ILE A 651 0.84 -18.75 3.68
CA ILE A 651 -0.50 -19.33 3.55
C ILE A 651 -0.42 -20.81 3.95
N ASP A 652 -1.18 -21.20 4.97
CA ASP A 652 -1.32 -22.60 5.39
C ASP A 652 -2.34 -23.31 4.49
N GLU A 653 -1.85 -24.14 3.56
CA GLU A 653 -2.69 -24.97 2.68
C GLU A 653 -3.03 -26.35 3.29
N THR A 654 -2.70 -26.59 4.56
CA THR A 654 -2.66 -27.93 5.18
C THR A 654 -3.61 -28.15 6.37
N ILE A 655 -4.92 -27.92 6.16
CA ILE A 655 -5.95 -28.36 7.11
C ILE A 655 -6.78 -29.51 6.50
N THR A 656 -6.39 -30.75 6.83
CA THR A 656 -7.13 -31.96 6.47
C THR A 656 -7.94 -32.52 7.65
N GLU A 657 -8.98 -31.81 8.07
CA GLU A 657 -10.12 -32.44 8.73
C GLU A 657 -11.41 -31.68 8.36
N GLN A 658 -12.54 -32.39 8.24
CA GLN A 658 -13.74 -31.81 7.63
C GLN A 658 -14.52 -30.95 8.65
N PRO A 659 -14.91 -29.70 8.30
CA PRO A 659 -15.81 -28.91 9.13
C PRO A 659 -17.17 -29.60 9.22
N SER A 660 -17.86 -29.46 10.36
CA SER A 660 -19.16 -30.10 10.58
C SER A 660 -20.18 -29.55 9.60
N ALA A 661 -20.79 -30.42 8.80
CA ALA A 661 -21.72 -30.02 7.74
C ALA A 661 -23.03 -29.47 8.31
N PHE A 662 -23.09 -28.15 8.50
CA PHE A 662 -24.35 -27.43 8.74
C PHE A 662 -25.23 -27.57 7.50
N GLU A 663 -26.30 -28.38 7.60
CA GLU A 663 -27.25 -28.57 6.51
C GLU A 663 -28.26 -27.41 6.49
N THR A 664 -28.06 -26.44 5.60
CA THR A 664 -29.02 -25.36 5.36
C THR A 664 -30.34 -25.92 4.80
N GLN A 665 -31.35 -26.03 5.64
CA GLN A 665 -32.72 -26.39 5.27
C GLN A 665 -33.55 -25.16 4.87
N ARG A 666 -33.22 -23.99 5.43
CA ARG A 666 -33.99 -22.74 5.30
C ARG A 666 -33.06 -21.54 5.16
N THR A 667 -33.48 -20.55 4.39
CA THR A 667 -32.76 -19.30 4.23
C THR A 667 -33.68 -18.12 4.52
N VAL A 668 -33.22 -17.25 5.42
CA VAL A 668 -33.77 -15.92 5.70
C VAL A 668 -32.69 -14.90 5.37
N SER A 669 -33.09 -13.70 4.94
CA SER A 669 -32.15 -12.64 4.58
C SER A 669 -32.51 -11.33 5.27
N VAL A 670 -31.50 -10.61 5.75
CA VAL A 670 -31.62 -9.23 6.23
C VAL A 670 -30.85 -8.32 5.28
N ILE A 671 -31.51 -7.26 4.86
CA ILE A 671 -30.94 -6.21 4.00
C ILE A 671 -31.01 -4.90 4.80
N PHE A 672 -29.85 -4.32 5.12
CA PHE A 672 -29.75 -3.03 5.80
C PHE A 672 -29.63 -1.87 4.81
N ASP A 673 -30.44 -0.83 4.99
CA ASP A 673 -30.29 0.46 4.31
C ASP A 673 -30.31 1.58 5.36
N ARG A 674 -29.12 1.86 5.93
CA ARG A 674 -28.86 2.88 6.96
C ARG A 674 -29.71 2.67 8.22
N GLU A 675 -30.72 3.50 8.45
CA GLU A 675 -31.59 3.48 9.63
C GLU A 675 -32.69 2.38 9.54
N GLU A 676 -32.89 1.74 8.39
CA GLU A 676 -33.89 0.68 8.19
C GLU A 676 -33.28 -0.69 7.89
N ALA A 677 -34.01 -1.75 8.23
CA ALA A 677 -33.75 -3.12 7.80
C ALA A 677 -34.98 -3.74 7.12
N HIS A 678 -34.74 -4.64 6.17
CA HIS A 678 -35.77 -5.38 5.45
C HIS A 678 -35.48 -6.89 5.50
N ILE A 679 -36.52 -7.68 5.74
CA ILE A 679 -36.42 -9.16 5.78
C ILE A 679 -36.95 -9.76 4.48
N GLN A 680 -36.23 -10.74 3.94
CA GLN A 680 -36.63 -11.57 2.81
C GLN A 680 -36.39 -13.06 3.11
N GLY A 681 -36.88 -13.96 2.24
CA GLY A 681 -36.73 -15.40 2.41
C GLY A 681 -37.97 -16.08 3.02
N ASN A 682 -37.81 -17.31 3.53
CA ASN A 682 -38.92 -18.10 4.05
C ASN A 682 -39.04 -17.99 5.58
N LEU A 683 -40.12 -17.35 6.05
CA LEU A 683 -40.46 -17.17 7.47
C LEU A 683 -41.47 -18.19 8.02
N ASP A 684 -41.80 -19.27 7.29
CA ASP A 684 -42.73 -20.31 7.77
C ASP A 684 -42.20 -21.00 9.04
N GLY A 685 -42.66 -20.55 10.21
CA GLY A 685 -42.21 -21.01 11.52
C GLY A 685 -41.07 -20.18 12.15
N ILE A 686 -40.68 -19.06 11.54
CA ILE A 686 -39.75 -18.08 12.11
C ILE A 686 -40.55 -16.83 12.48
N THR A 687 -40.64 -16.52 13.78
CA THR A 687 -41.16 -15.21 14.21
C THR A 687 -40.08 -14.18 13.96
N ALA A 688 -40.41 -13.07 13.31
CA ALA A 688 -39.46 -12.00 13.04
C ALA A 688 -40.09 -10.64 13.33
N THR A 689 -39.28 -9.73 13.89
CA THR A 689 -39.66 -8.36 14.21
C THR A 689 -38.59 -7.40 13.71
N ILE A 690 -39.01 -6.19 13.32
CA ILE A 690 -38.16 -5.11 12.80
C ILE A 690 -38.52 -3.83 13.55
N ASP A 691 -37.52 -3.10 14.05
CA ASP A 691 -37.63 -1.77 14.64
C ASP A 691 -36.45 -0.93 14.14
N GLY A 692 -36.69 -0.09 13.13
CA GLY A 692 -35.62 0.53 12.34
C GLY A 692 -34.67 -0.51 11.75
N ALA A 693 -33.37 -0.36 12.00
CA ALA A 693 -32.33 -1.32 11.64
C ALA A 693 -32.10 -2.44 12.68
N SER A 694 -32.92 -2.54 13.74
CA SER A 694 -32.89 -3.67 14.67
C SER A 694 -33.84 -4.78 14.21
N VAL A 695 -33.32 -5.98 13.99
CA VAL A 695 -34.09 -7.18 13.63
C VAL A 695 -33.98 -8.22 14.73
N SER A 696 -35.10 -8.81 15.15
CA SER A 696 -35.08 -9.93 16.12
C SER A 696 -35.87 -11.13 15.60
N PHE A 697 -35.23 -12.30 15.61
CA PHE A 697 -35.78 -13.59 15.16
C PHE A 697 -35.98 -14.54 16.35
N THR A 698 -37.12 -15.25 16.38
CA THR A 698 -37.40 -16.32 17.36
C THR A 698 -37.91 -17.57 16.63
N THR A 699 -37.24 -18.72 16.78
CA THR A 699 -37.66 -19.99 16.14
C THR A 699 -37.11 -21.26 16.80
N ASP A 700 -37.91 -22.33 16.79
CA ASP A 700 -37.53 -23.70 17.19
C ASP A 700 -37.16 -24.58 15.97
N LEU A 701 -36.66 -23.98 14.88
CA LEU A 701 -36.32 -24.67 13.64
C LEU A 701 -34.80 -24.91 13.49
N GLU A 702 -34.44 -26.09 13.00
CA GLU A 702 -33.07 -26.46 12.60
C GLU A 702 -32.72 -25.94 11.19
N GLY A 703 -31.40 -25.87 10.91
CA GLY A 703 -30.89 -25.65 9.56
C GLY A 703 -31.18 -24.26 8.97
N VAL A 704 -31.30 -23.24 9.83
CA VAL A 704 -31.56 -21.85 9.40
C VAL A 704 -30.26 -21.13 9.07
N GLU A 705 -30.15 -20.68 7.81
CA GLU A 705 -29.10 -19.78 7.35
C GLU A 705 -29.63 -18.34 7.24
N LEU A 706 -28.95 -17.43 7.92
CA LEU A 706 -29.14 -16.00 7.83
C LEU A 706 -28.13 -15.40 6.85
N ILE A 707 -28.63 -14.86 5.74
CA ILE A 707 -27.84 -14.08 4.78
C ILE A 707 -28.01 -12.60 5.10
N VAL A 708 -26.97 -11.95 5.61
CA VAL A 708 -26.93 -10.50 5.82
C VAL A 708 -26.37 -9.79 4.59
N SER A 709 -26.85 -8.56 4.35
CA SER A 709 -26.48 -7.73 3.20
C SER A 709 -26.78 -6.26 3.48
N GLY A 710 -26.20 -5.35 2.68
CA GLY A 710 -26.38 -3.92 2.89
C GLY A 710 -25.53 -3.37 4.04
N ARG A 711 -25.89 -2.19 4.57
CA ARG A 711 -25.06 -1.46 5.54
C ARG A 711 -25.87 -0.64 6.54
N SER A 712 -25.49 -0.68 7.82
CA SER A 712 -26.02 0.17 8.90
C SER A 712 -24.99 0.39 10.02
N ASP A 713 -25.00 1.56 10.64
CA ASP A 713 -24.24 1.99 11.83
C ASP A 713 -24.85 1.47 13.13
N ILE A 714 -26.19 1.41 13.14
CA ILE A 714 -27.04 1.02 14.27
C ILE A 714 -27.70 -0.35 14.05
N GLY A 715 -27.30 -1.06 13.00
CA GLY A 715 -27.90 -2.32 12.57
C GLY A 715 -27.63 -3.44 13.56
N ARG A 716 -28.69 -4.07 14.08
CA ARG A 716 -28.58 -5.13 15.09
C ARG A 716 -29.39 -6.34 14.68
N ILE A 717 -28.87 -7.53 14.94
CA ILE A 717 -29.63 -8.78 14.79
C ILE A 717 -29.61 -9.54 16.10
N ASN A 718 -30.79 -9.90 16.60
CA ASN A 718 -30.95 -10.79 17.75
C ASN A 718 -31.55 -12.13 17.29
N ILE A 719 -30.99 -13.24 17.74
CA ILE A 719 -31.40 -14.60 17.37
C ILE A 719 -31.75 -15.37 18.66
N GLU A 720 -33.02 -15.74 18.78
CA GLU A 720 -33.54 -16.63 19.81
C GLU A 720 -33.90 -17.99 19.19
N SER A 721 -33.12 -19.02 19.48
CA SER A 721 -33.38 -20.38 19.03
C SER A 721 -32.93 -21.43 20.06
N GLN A 722 -33.26 -22.69 19.79
CA GLN A 722 -32.70 -23.85 20.48
C GLN A 722 -31.66 -24.60 19.62
N HIS A 723 -31.45 -24.14 18.38
CA HIS A 723 -30.61 -24.81 17.37
C HIS A 723 -29.57 -23.83 16.79
N PRO A 724 -28.42 -24.33 16.29
CA PRO A 724 -27.41 -23.47 15.68
C PRO A 724 -27.94 -22.71 14.46
N TRP A 725 -27.40 -21.51 14.21
CA TRP A 725 -27.67 -20.71 13.01
C TRP A 725 -26.39 -20.52 12.19
N LYS A 726 -26.49 -20.61 10.86
CA LYS A 726 -25.40 -20.25 9.95
C LYS A 726 -25.50 -18.77 9.57
N LEU A 727 -24.38 -18.06 9.60
CA LEU A 727 -24.27 -16.67 9.14
C LEU A 727 -23.47 -16.59 7.83
N SER A 728 -24.06 -15.92 6.85
CA SER A 728 -23.48 -15.64 5.53
C SER A 728 -23.62 -14.16 5.17
N ALA A 729 -22.66 -13.60 4.42
CA ALA A 729 -22.79 -12.29 3.77
C ALA A 729 -22.95 -12.43 2.24
N THR A 730 -23.44 -11.38 1.57
CA THR A 730 -23.50 -11.29 0.09
C THR A 730 -22.23 -10.67 -0.53
N ALA A 731 -22.07 -10.79 -1.85
CA ALA A 731 -21.06 -10.04 -2.58
C ALA A 731 -21.27 -8.52 -2.41
N GLY A 732 -20.18 -7.77 -2.29
CA GLY A 732 -20.17 -6.37 -1.77
C GLY A 732 -20.05 -6.27 -0.24
N GLY A 733 -20.18 -7.39 0.47
CA GLY A 733 -20.05 -7.47 1.92
C GLY A 733 -21.27 -6.93 2.68
N THR A 734 -21.17 -6.94 4.01
CA THR A 734 -22.16 -6.33 4.92
C THR A 734 -21.48 -5.48 6.00
N LEU A 735 -22.18 -4.46 6.49
CA LEU A 735 -21.80 -3.71 7.70
C LEU A 735 -22.99 -3.53 8.65
N LEU A 736 -22.79 -3.81 9.93
CA LEU A 736 -23.77 -3.68 11.03
C LEU A 736 -23.08 -3.39 12.38
N SER A 737 -23.84 -2.99 13.39
CA SER A 737 -23.38 -2.75 14.77
C SER A 737 -23.08 -4.06 15.51
N SER A 738 -24.07 -4.97 15.58
CA SER A 738 -23.94 -6.22 16.33
C SER A 738 -24.81 -7.39 15.85
N ILE A 739 -24.38 -8.62 16.17
CA ILE A 739 -25.20 -9.83 16.19
C ILE A 739 -25.15 -10.45 17.58
N ASN A 740 -26.32 -10.74 18.14
CA ASN A 740 -26.51 -11.41 19.43
C ASN A 740 -27.30 -12.70 19.23
N ALA A 741 -26.87 -13.81 19.83
CA ALA A 741 -27.60 -15.08 19.78
C ALA A 741 -27.64 -15.77 21.14
N ASN A 742 -28.71 -16.52 21.42
CA ASN A 742 -28.75 -17.43 22.56
C ASN A 742 -28.26 -18.87 22.20
N CYS A 743 -27.98 -19.12 20.92
CA CYS A 743 -27.61 -20.40 20.33
C CYS A 743 -26.29 -20.31 19.55
N ASP A 744 -25.71 -21.47 19.19
CA ASP A 744 -24.44 -21.55 18.47
C ASP A 744 -24.50 -20.81 17.11
N LEU A 745 -23.40 -20.16 16.71
CA LEU A 745 -23.28 -19.43 15.45
C LEU A 745 -22.15 -20.00 14.58
N VAL A 746 -22.49 -20.41 13.35
CA VAL A 746 -21.53 -20.89 12.34
C VAL A 746 -21.33 -19.81 11.27
N ILE A 747 -20.22 -19.07 11.36
CA ILE A 747 -19.83 -18.09 10.35
C ILE A 747 -19.11 -18.82 9.22
N ASN A 748 -19.76 -18.94 8.07
CA ASN A 748 -19.21 -19.65 6.91
C ASN A 748 -19.64 -18.96 5.61
N THR A 749 -18.78 -18.07 5.11
CA THR A 749 -19.05 -17.27 3.91
C THR A 749 -17.79 -17.06 3.07
N SER A 750 -17.95 -16.72 1.79
CA SER A 750 -16.84 -16.23 0.94
C SER A 750 -16.69 -14.71 0.97
N ASN A 751 -17.56 -14.01 1.70
CA ASN A 751 -17.72 -12.55 1.67
C ASN A 751 -17.25 -11.87 2.96
N THR A 752 -17.25 -10.54 2.96
CA THR A 752 -16.86 -9.73 4.12
C THR A 752 -18.02 -9.49 5.07
N LEU A 753 -17.83 -9.83 6.35
CA LEU A 753 -18.64 -9.36 7.46
C LEU A 753 -17.87 -8.24 8.17
N ASN A 754 -18.37 -7.02 8.10
CA ASN A 754 -17.78 -5.88 8.78
C ASN A 754 -18.66 -5.48 9.95
N PHE A 755 -18.05 -5.13 11.08
CA PHE A 755 -18.73 -4.62 12.25
C PHE A 755 -18.11 -3.29 12.68
N TYR A 756 -18.96 -2.31 12.93
CA TYR A 756 -18.56 -1.01 13.46
C TYR A 756 -19.46 -0.64 14.62
N ASN A 757 -18.87 -0.47 15.81
CA ASN A 757 -19.62 -0.19 17.03
C ASN A 757 -19.07 1.10 17.69
N GLU A 758 -19.89 2.16 17.63
CA GLU A 758 -19.75 3.41 18.40
C GLU A 758 -20.65 3.43 19.65
N GLU A 759 -21.47 2.39 19.88
CA GLU A 759 -22.52 2.36 20.89
C GLU A 759 -22.09 1.78 22.25
N PHE A 760 -22.69 2.23 23.34
CA PHE A 760 -22.31 1.83 24.71
C PHE A 760 -22.58 0.36 25.09
N ASP A 761 -23.05 -0.48 24.16
CA ASP A 761 -23.46 -1.87 24.43
C ASP A 761 -22.31 -2.88 24.39
N GLY A 762 -21.12 -2.47 23.93
CA GLY A 762 -19.84 -3.12 24.16
C GLY A 762 -19.55 -4.42 23.38
N LYS A 763 -20.26 -4.71 22.27
CA LYS A 763 -20.08 -5.97 21.50
C LYS A 763 -20.35 -5.86 20.01
N CYS A 764 -19.69 -6.70 19.22
CA CYS A 764 -19.99 -6.87 17.79
C CYS A 764 -20.56 -8.25 17.46
N ILE A 765 -20.01 -9.34 18.00
CA ILE A 765 -20.64 -10.66 17.92
C ILE A 765 -20.70 -11.29 19.31
N MET A 766 -21.87 -11.71 19.74
CA MET A 766 -22.07 -12.40 21.02
C MET A 766 -22.99 -13.62 20.87
N SER A 767 -22.61 -14.76 21.47
CA SER A 767 -23.45 -15.94 21.58
C SER A 767 -23.34 -16.59 22.97
N SER A 768 -24.46 -17.05 23.55
CA SER A 768 -24.40 -17.96 24.73
C SER A 768 -24.15 -19.43 24.38
N GLY A 769 -24.16 -19.75 23.09
CA GLY A 769 -23.58 -20.97 22.52
C GLY A 769 -22.10 -20.79 22.16
N ASP A 770 -21.62 -21.67 21.29
CA ASP A 770 -20.29 -21.62 20.70
C ASP A 770 -20.30 -20.85 19.36
N ILE A 771 -19.19 -20.18 19.02
CA ILE A 771 -19.01 -19.50 17.74
C ILE A 771 -17.93 -20.22 16.94
N THR A 772 -18.27 -20.67 15.74
CA THR A 772 -17.35 -21.32 14.81
C THR A 772 -17.19 -20.49 13.55
N ILE A 773 -15.97 -20.09 13.23
CA ILE A 773 -15.59 -19.39 12.00
C ILE A 773 -14.94 -20.42 11.07
N GLU A 774 -15.73 -20.91 10.11
CA GLU A 774 -15.29 -21.90 9.13
C GLU A 774 -14.66 -21.25 7.90
N ASN A 775 -15.19 -20.10 7.47
CA ASN A 775 -14.64 -19.31 6.36
C ASN A 775 -15.23 -17.89 6.34
N GLY A 776 -14.52 -16.97 5.72
CA GLY A 776 -14.93 -15.60 5.50
C GLY A 776 -13.88 -14.60 5.94
N ILE A 777 -14.21 -13.32 5.87
CA ILE A 777 -13.34 -12.25 6.38
C ILE A 777 -14.15 -11.38 7.32
N LEU A 778 -13.67 -11.31 8.57
CA LEU A 778 -14.34 -10.68 9.70
C LEU A 778 -13.56 -9.44 10.13
N CYS A 779 -14.04 -8.27 9.71
CA CYS A 779 -13.46 -6.97 10.05
C CYS A 779 -14.25 -6.36 11.22
N ILE A 780 -13.65 -6.21 12.40
CA ILE A 780 -14.32 -5.58 13.56
C ILE A 780 -13.54 -4.35 13.99
N LEU A 781 -14.21 -3.20 14.07
CA LEU A 781 -13.68 -1.97 14.62
C LEU A 781 -14.61 -1.43 15.71
N MET A 782 -14.14 -1.45 16.96
CA MET A 782 -14.85 -0.88 18.11
C MET A 782 -14.24 0.45 18.54
N THR A 783 -15.06 1.48 18.65
CA THR A 783 -14.68 2.84 19.06
C THR A 783 -15.47 3.34 20.28
N SER A 784 -16.37 2.51 20.83
CA SER A 784 -17.24 2.82 21.96
C SER A 784 -16.66 2.49 23.34
N SER A 785 -16.92 3.33 24.34
CA SER A 785 -16.57 3.07 25.74
C SER A 785 -17.63 2.22 26.46
N GLY A 786 -18.15 1.19 25.78
CA GLY A 786 -19.23 0.34 26.29
C GLY A 786 -18.79 -0.64 27.38
N THR A 787 -19.66 -0.86 28.37
CA THR A 787 -19.50 -1.91 29.39
C THR A 787 -20.57 -2.97 29.23
N LEU A 788 -20.17 -4.24 29.13
CA LEU A 788 -21.10 -5.36 29.04
C LEU A 788 -21.69 -5.68 30.41
N THR A 789 -23.01 -5.58 30.49
CA THR A 789 -23.83 -6.01 31.63
C THR A 789 -24.49 -7.35 31.31
N ASP A 790 -23.69 -8.39 31.09
CA ASP A 790 -24.19 -9.76 30.86
C ASP A 790 -23.71 -10.72 31.96
N ALA A 791 -24.66 -11.16 32.79
CA ALA A 791 -24.41 -12.05 33.92
C ALA A 791 -24.44 -13.55 33.56
N SER A 792 -24.62 -13.92 32.28
CA SER A 792 -24.71 -15.32 31.85
C SER A 792 -23.35 -16.01 31.68
N PHE A 793 -22.26 -15.25 31.57
CA PHE A 793 -20.91 -15.78 31.28
C PHE A 793 -19.89 -15.71 32.42
N ASN A 794 -20.05 -14.80 33.38
CA ASN A 794 -19.08 -14.57 34.46
C ASN A 794 -19.71 -13.97 35.72
N SER A 795 -19.02 -14.07 36.85
CA SER A 795 -19.42 -13.47 38.14
C SER A 795 -19.02 -12.00 38.33
N GLU A 796 -18.37 -11.39 37.33
CA GLU A 796 -18.02 -9.97 37.31
C GLU A 796 -19.25 -9.14 36.89
N PRO A 797 -19.67 -8.11 37.66
CA PRO A 797 -20.92 -7.39 37.40
C PRO A 797 -20.87 -6.41 36.20
N THR A 798 -19.67 -6.10 35.70
CA THR A 798 -19.43 -5.28 34.50
C THR A 798 -18.15 -5.76 33.82
N LEU A 799 -18.25 -6.21 32.56
CA LEU A 799 -17.08 -6.51 31.74
C LEU A 799 -16.76 -5.33 30.80
N GLY A 800 -15.48 -5.15 30.46
CA GLY A 800 -15.11 -4.27 29.34
C GLY A 800 -15.56 -4.84 28.00
N ALA A 801 -15.54 -4.02 26.95
CA ALA A 801 -16.04 -4.40 25.62
C ALA A 801 -15.38 -5.67 25.03
N ARG A 802 -16.10 -6.38 24.16
CA ARG A 802 -15.67 -7.65 23.55
C ARG A 802 -16.00 -7.67 22.07
N ALA A 803 -15.00 -7.79 21.19
CA ALA A 803 -15.27 -7.82 19.75
C ALA A 803 -16.04 -9.09 19.34
N VAL A 804 -15.60 -10.26 19.82
CA VAL A 804 -16.33 -11.53 19.73
C VAL A 804 -16.38 -12.18 21.11
N MET A 805 -17.56 -12.59 21.56
CA MET A 805 -17.77 -13.27 22.83
C MET A 805 -18.64 -14.53 22.68
N ALA A 806 -18.18 -15.65 23.24
CA ALA A 806 -18.89 -16.93 23.18
C ALA A 806 -18.64 -17.80 24.41
N LYS A 807 -19.37 -18.91 24.54
CA LYS A 807 -18.97 -20.02 25.42
C LYS A 807 -17.63 -20.62 24.96
N THR A 808 -17.54 -21.00 23.70
CA THR A 808 -16.32 -21.49 23.03
C THR A 808 -16.16 -20.77 21.70
N ILE A 809 -14.93 -20.45 21.31
CA ILE A 809 -14.65 -19.87 19.97
C ILE A 809 -13.75 -20.84 19.21
N HIS A 810 -14.15 -21.17 17.99
CA HIS A 810 -13.36 -21.96 17.03
C HIS A 810 -13.06 -21.09 15.80
N VAL A 811 -11.78 -20.93 15.46
CA VAL A 811 -11.33 -20.29 14.22
C VAL A 811 -10.67 -21.36 13.35
N ASN A 812 -11.42 -21.92 12.41
CA ASN A 812 -10.96 -23.01 11.56
C ASN A 812 -10.29 -22.49 10.28
N ALA A 813 -10.84 -21.44 9.66
CA ALA A 813 -10.17 -20.70 8.59
C ALA A 813 -10.76 -19.27 8.46
N GLY A 814 -10.38 -18.57 7.39
CA GLY A 814 -10.78 -17.18 7.13
C GLY A 814 -9.76 -16.15 7.63
N ASN A 815 -10.08 -14.87 7.51
CA ASN A 815 -9.22 -13.78 7.98
C ASN A 815 -9.94 -12.90 9.00
N LEU A 816 -9.38 -12.77 10.20
CA LEU A 816 -9.91 -11.91 11.26
C LEU A 816 -9.07 -10.64 11.33
N LEU A 817 -9.71 -9.48 11.21
CA LEU A 817 -9.09 -8.17 11.43
C LEU A 817 -9.86 -7.44 12.52
N ILE A 818 -9.39 -7.54 13.76
CA ILE A 818 -10.11 -7.08 14.95
C ILE A 818 -9.35 -5.94 15.61
N LYS A 819 -10.08 -4.86 15.94
CA LYS A 819 -9.50 -3.69 16.59
C LYS A 819 -10.42 -3.01 17.62
N THR A 820 -9.86 -2.68 18.78
CA THR A 820 -10.50 -1.81 19.78
C THR A 820 -9.66 -0.53 19.98
N ILE A 821 -10.29 0.64 20.14
CA ILE A 821 -9.58 1.94 20.19
C ILE A 821 -9.95 2.77 21.43
N GLY A 822 -9.19 2.58 22.51
CA GLY A 822 -9.17 3.51 23.65
C GLY A 822 -10.00 3.12 24.88
N HIS A 823 -10.18 1.82 25.12
CA HIS A 823 -11.17 1.31 26.08
C HIS A 823 -10.51 0.41 27.14
N HIS A 824 -10.44 0.86 28.39
CA HIS A 824 -9.94 0.03 29.50
C HIS A 824 -10.70 -1.30 29.56
N GLY A 825 -9.97 -2.42 29.56
CA GLY A 825 -10.55 -3.75 29.65
C GLY A 825 -11.19 -4.29 28.36
N ALA A 826 -10.94 -3.71 27.16
CA ALA A 826 -11.55 -4.18 25.91
C ALA A 826 -10.72 -5.22 25.12
N VAL A 827 -11.32 -6.39 24.90
CA VAL A 827 -10.70 -7.63 24.41
C VAL A 827 -11.19 -8.02 23.02
N GLY A 828 -10.36 -8.75 22.27
CA GLY A 828 -10.64 -9.20 20.91
C GLY A 828 -11.56 -10.43 20.88
N LEU A 829 -10.98 -11.63 20.88
CA LEU A 829 -11.73 -12.88 21.03
C LEU A 829 -11.79 -13.27 22.50
N ALA A 830 -13.00 -13.41 23.06
CA ALA A 830 -13.23 -13.82 24.44
C ALA A 830 -14.10 -15.06 24.54
N ALA A 831 -13.48 -16.20 24.86
CA ALA A 831 -14.18 -17.44 25.15
C ALA A 831 -14.36 -17.63 26.67
N ALA A 832 -15.59 -17.83 27.14
CA ALA A 832 -15.86 -18.14 28.54
C ALA A 832 -15.24 -19.49 28.96
N GLN A 833 -15.04 -20.41 28.02
CA GLN A 833 -14.40 -21.71 28.22
C GLN A 833 -13.09 -21.83 27.43
N LYS A 834 -13.14 -22.10 26.12
CA LYS A 834 -11.95 -22.35 25.30
C LYS A 834 -11.93 -21.55 24.00
N LEU A 835 -10.73 -21.16 23.60
CA LEU A 835 -10.45 -20.63 22.26
C LEU A 835 -9.60 -21.66 21.50
N PHE A 836 -10.07 -22.04 20.32
CA PHE A 836 -9.33 -22.87 19.36
C PHE A 836 -9.00 -22.03 18.12
N ILE A 837 -7.73 -22.01 17.72
CA ILE A 837 -7.29 -21.45 16.44
C ILE A 837 -6.63 -22.57 15.66
N ASN A 838 -7.37 -23.13 14.70
CA ASN A 838 -6.91 -24.22 13.85
C ASN A 838 -6.39 -23.72 12.49
N GLY A 839 -6.71 -22.49 12.11
CA GLY A 839 -6.28 -21.91 10.84
C GLY A 839 -6.59 -20.42 10.69
N GLY A 840 -6.49 -19.97 9.44
CA GLY A 840 -6.78 -18.58 9.04
C GLY A 840 -5.63 -17.60 9.29
N THR A 841 -5.88 -16.32 9.06
CA THR A 841 -4.96 -15.21 9.43
C THR A 841 -5.65 -14.25 10.39
N ASN A 842 -5.13 -14.20 11.62
CA ASN A 842 -5.78 -13.58 12.76
C ASN A 842 -4.98 -12.35 13.22
N CYS A 843 -5.44 -11.16 12.85
CA CYS A 843 -4.79 -9.88 13.08
C CYS A 843 -5.58 -9.07 14.11
N ILE A 844 -5.17 -9.12 15.38
CA ILE A 844 -5.99 -8.68 16.52
C ILE A 844 -5.21 -7.65 17.37
N ALA A 845 -5.62 -6.38 17.33
CA ALA A 845 -4.97 -5.27 18.01
C ALA A 845 -5.93 -4.55 18.97
N THR A 846 -5.73 -4.71 20.27
CA THR A 846 -6.71 -4.34 21.31
C THR A 846 -6.11 -3.45 22.39
N TYR A 847 -6.98 -2.82 23.17
CA TYR A 847 -6.54 -2.05 24.33
C TYR A 847 -6.10 -2.97 25.48
N ASP A 848 -6.93 -3.96 25.80
CA ASP A 848 -6.68 -5.05 26.74
C ASP A 848 -6.23 -6.29 25.93
N ASP A 849 -6.56 -7.51 26.34
CA ASP A 849 -6.04 -8.73 25.70
C ASP A 849 -6.61 -8.97 24.27
N PRO A 850 -5.78 -9.28 23.27
CA PRO A 850 -6.22 -9.71 21.95
C PRO A 850 -7.04 -11.00 22.00
N LEU A 851 -6.57 -11.97 22.79
CA LEU A 851 -7.17 -13.29 22.95
C LEU A 851 -7.32 -13.60 24.45
N LYS A 852 -8.54 -13.90 24.90
CA LYS A 852 -8.84 -14.25 26.30
C LYS A 852 -9.66 -15.55 26.37
N ALA A 853 -9.25 -16.50 27.20
CA ALA A 853 -10.03 -17.73 27.42
C ALA A 853 -10.08 -18.17 28.89
N GLY A 854 -11.26 -18.62 29.34
CA GLY A 854 -11.47 -19.03 30.74
C GLY A 854 -10.73 -20.30 31.19
N THR A 855 -10.41 -21.23 30.27
CA THR A 855 -9.87 -22.56 30.63
C THR A 855 -8.76 -23.13 29.75
N ALA A 856 -8.64 -22.70 28.48
CA ALA A 856 -7.49 -23.01 27.63
C ALA A 856 -7.50 -22.17 26.35
N ILE A 857 -6.31 -21.96 25.77
CA ILE A 857 -6.14 -21.57 24.37
C ILE A 857 -5.38 -22.70 23.67
N GLU A 858 -5.87 -23.14 22.51
CA GLU A 858 -5.26 -24.21 21.72
C GLU A 858 -5.09 -23.74 20.27
N ILE A 859 -3.83 -23.66 19.81
CA ILE A 859 -3.46 -23.22 18.46
C ILE A 859 -2.85 -24.42 17.72
N THR A 860 -3.47 -24.79 16.59
CA THR A 860 -3.12 -26.01 15.84
C THR A 860 -2.74 -25.75 14.38
N GLY A 861 -2.87 -24.52 13.88
CA GLY A 861 -2.48 -24.10 12.53
C GLY A 861 -2.74 -22.62 12.28
N GLY A 862 -2.45 -22.14 11.06
CA GLY A 862 -2.66 -20.76 10.64
C GLY A 862 -1.73 -19.70 11.27
N ASN A 863 -2.03 -18.43 11.01
CA ASN A 863 -1.23 -17.28 11.45
C ASN A 863 -1.99 -16.44 12.49
N THR A 864 -1.32 -16.05 13.57
CA THR A 864 -1.92 -15.29 14.68
C THR A 864 -1.00 -14.18 15.16
N PHE A 865 -1.40 -12.94 14.85
CA PHE A 865 -0.69 -11.71 15.19
C PHE A 865 -1.49 -10.92 16.22
N THR A 866 -0.95 -10.80 17.43
CA THR A 866 -1.65 -10.22 18.59
C THR A 866 -0.85 -9.04 19.16
N SER A 867 -1.54 -7.94 19.47
CA SER A 867 -0.92 -6.74 20.07
C SER A 867 -1.87 -6.07 21.06
N SER A 868 -1.49 -6.00 22.33
CA SER A 868 -2.18 -5.19 23.34
C SER A 868 -1.59 -3.78 23.44
N LEU A 869 -2.37 -2.83 23.97
CA LEU A 869 -1.93 -1.48 24.32
C LEU A 869 -1.74 -1.27 25.83
N THR A 870 -2.23 -2.17 26.69
CA THR A 870 -2.08 -2.05 28.15
C THR A 870 -1.92 -3.36 28.91
N ASN A 871 -2.29 -4.52 28.36
CA ASN A 871 -2.24 -5.80 29.06
C ASN A 871 -1.65 -6.94 28.19
N ASP A 872 -2.16 -8.16 28.31
CA ASP A 872 -1.54 -9.39 27.80
C ASP A 872 -1.66 -9.55 26.28
N GLY A 873 -0.69 -10.23 25.67
CA GLY A 873 -0.77 -10.65 24.26
C GLY A 873 -1.75 -11.82 24.03
N LEU A 874 -1.77 -12.77 24.97
CA LEU A 874 -2.83 -13.75 25.21
C LEU A 874 -3.02 -13.92 26.72
N ASP A 875 -4.27 -13.97 27.19
CA ASP A 875 -4.64 -14.36 28.55
C ASP A 875 -5.42 -15.69 28.52
N THR A 876 -4.96 -16.69 29.28
CA THR A 876 -5.89 -17.69 29.80
C THR A 876 -5.61 -18.07 31.25
N LYS A 877 -6.68 -18.20 32.04
CA LYS A 877 -6.61 -18.73 33.42
C LYS A 877 -6.49 -20.27 33.46
N GLY A 878 -6.17 -20.87 32.31
CA GLY A 878 -5.81 -22.26 32.09
C GLY A 878 -4.47 -22.42 31.36
N ASP A 879 -4.37 -23.45 30.53
CA ASP A 879 -3.14 -23.80 29.81
C ASP A 879 -3.18 -23.32 28.35
N LEU A 880 -2.02 -22.96 27.79
CA LEU A 880 -1.82 -22.66 26.36
C LEU A 880 -1.13 -23.83 25.67
N PHE A 881 -1.71 -24.30 24.57
CA PHE A 881 -1.18 -25.37 23.73
C PHE A 881 -0.91 -24.84 22.32
N VAL A 882 0.32 -25.01 21.82
CA VAL A 882 0.70 -24.69 20.44
C VAL A 882 1.25 -25.95 19.78
N LYS A 883 0.57 -26.42 18.73
CA LYS A 883 0.97 -27.62 17.96
C LYS A 883 1.57 -27.27 16.59
N ASN A 884 1.09 -26.20 15.96
CA ASN A 884 1.61 -25.67 14.70
C ASN A 884 1.12 -24.22 14.50
N GLY A 885 1.52 -23.61 13.38
CA GLY A 885 1.14 -22.25 12.97
C GLY A 885 2.26 -21.22 13.20
N VAL A 886 1.97 -19.96 12.87
CA VAL A 886 2.85 -18.81 13.14
C VAL A 886 2.18 -17.90 14.15
N ILE A 887 2.79 -17.73 15.32
CA ILE A 887 2.27 -16.90 16.41
C ILE A 887 3.27 -15.79 16.70
N TYR A 888 2.83 -14.53 16.51
CA TYR A 888 3.52 -13.36 17.01
C TYR A 888 2.63 -12.68 18.04
N SER A 889 3.08 -12.63 19.29
CA SER A 889 2.35 -12.01 20.39
C SER A 889 3.14 -10.92 21.08
N CYS A 890 2.45 -9.81 21.38
CA CYS A 890 3.09 -8.59 21.82
C CYS A 890 2.29 -7.82 22.88
N SER A 891 2.97 -7.48 23.97
CA SER A 891 2.48 -6.58 25.02
C SER A 891 3.47 -5.44 25.31
N PRO A 892 3.01 -4.32 25.89
CA PRO A 892 3.84 -3.13 26.10
C PRO A 892 4.70 -3.17 27.38
N GLU A 893 5.61 -2.20 27.50
CA GLU A 893 6.40 -2.00 28.72
C GLU A 893 5.48 -1.81 29.93
N GLY A 894 5.68 -2.60 30.99
CA GLY A 894 4.89 -2.56 32.22
C GLY A 894 3.53 -3.26 32.18
N ALA A 895 3.13 -3.85 31.05
CA ALA A 895 2.03 -4.82 31.01
C ALA A 895 2.45 -6.16 31.62
N GLU A 896 1.51 -7.09 31.75
CA GLU A 896 1.75 -8.39 32.36
C GLU A 896 2.64 -9.30 31.47
N ALA A 897 2.13 -9.98 30.45
CA ALA A 897 2.87 -10.99 29.68
C ALA A 897 2.68 -10.90 28.16
N ALA A 898 3.54 -11.58 27.38
CA ALA A 898 3.17 -11.98 26.02
C ALA A 898 2.12 -13.11 26.07
N PHE A 899 2.25 -14.03 27.04
CA PHE A 899 1.30 -15.11 27.32
C PHE A 899 1.05 -15.21 28.85
N ASP A 900 -0.05 -14.66 29.38
CA ASP A 900 -0.46 -14.89 30.77
C ASP A 900 -1.26 -16.19 30.84
N VAL A 901 -0.58 -17.27 31.23
CA VAL A 901 -1.07 -18.66 31.14
C VAL A 901 -0.54 -19.46 32.33
N ASN A 902 -1.23 -20.51 32.77
CA ASN A 902 -0.73 -21.37 33.86
C ASN A 902 0.48 -22.21 33.41
N HIS A 903 0.37 -22.82 32.23
CA HIS A 903 1.45 -23.58 31.57
C HIS A 903 1.38 -23.34 30.07
N PHE A 904 2.54 -23.19 29.43
CA PHE A 904 2.67 -23.14 27.98
C PHE A 904 3.31 -24.43 27.46
N TYR A 905 2.58 -25.17 26.62
CA TYR A 905 3.08 -26.33 25.88
C TYR A 905 3.29 -25.95 24.41
N CYS A 906 4.48 -26.23 23.87
CA CYS A 906 4.78 -26.02 22.44
C CYS A 906 5.42 -27.27 21.84
N ASP A 907 4.77 -27.81 20.81
CA ASP A 907 5.14 -29.06 20.13
C ASP A 907 5.34 -28.88 18.61
N GLY A 908 5.27 -27.64 18.11
CA GLY A 908 5.50 -27.28 16.72
C GLY A 908 5.11 -25.82 16.42
N GLY A 909 5.33 -25.39 15.18
CA GLY A 909 5.06 -24.01 14.72
C GLY A 909 6.11 -22.99 15.15
N THR A 910 6.01 -21.77 14.63
CA THR A 910 6.89 -20.65 15.01
C THR A 910 6.19 -19.77 16.04
N VAL A 911 6.82 -19.55 17.19
CA VAL A 911 6.30 -18.72 18.28
C VAL A 911 7.28 -17.60 18.60
N ILE A 912 6.78 -16.37 18.54
CA ILE A 912 7.46 -15.15 18.97
C ILE A 912 6.58 -14.49 20.05
N GLY A 913 7.14 -14.26 21.24
CA GLY A 913 6.52 -13.49 22.30
C GLY A 913 7.41 -12.31 22.69
N VAL A 914 6.91 -11.08 22.59
CA VAL A 914 7.65 -9.86 22.93
C VAL A 914 6.89 -9.08 24.00
N GLY A 915 7.49 -8.88 25.17
CA GLY A 915 6.78 -8.25 26.30
C GLY A 915 7.64 -7.97 27.51
N TYR A 916 7.00 -7.83 28.69
CA TYR A 916 7.65 -7.39 29.92
C TYR A 916 8.02 -8.51 30.92
N LYS A 917 7.08 -9.39 31.33
CA LYS A 917 7.38 -10.59 32.15
C LYS A 917 8.29 -11.58 31.40
N SER A 918 9.31 -12.08 32.11
CA SER A 918 10.37 -12.95 31.55
C SER A 918 10.24 -14.43 31.88
N ASP A 919 9.32 -14.74 32.78
CA ASP A 919 9.07 -15.99 33.47
C ASP A 919 7.88 -16.75 32.87
N GLN A 920 7.74 -16.67 31.53
CA GLN A 920 6.75 -17.39 30.73
C GLN A 920 6.77 -18.89 31.09
N PRO A 921 5.69 -19.50 31.63
CA PRO A 921 5.72 -20.81 32.30
C PRO A 921 5.69 -21.97 31.32
N ILE A 922 6.74 -22.09 30.52
CA ILE A 922 6.95 -23.17 29.56
C ILE A 922 7.04 -24.50 30.30
N SER A 923 6.17 -25.42 29.92
CA SER A 923 6.06 -26.76 30.45
C SER A 923 7.26 -27.60 30.01
N SER A 924 7.84 -28.36 30.95
CA SER A 924 8.90 -29.35 30.65
C SER A 924 8.41 -30.56 29.86
N LYS A 925 7.15 -30.55 29.39
CA LYS A 925 6.59 -31.52 28.44
C LYS A 925 6.60 -31.03 26.99
N SER A 926 6.87 -29.73 26.76
CA SER A 926 7.03 -29.16 25.41
C SER A 926 8.16 -29.88 24.67
N SER A 927 7.89 -30.32 23.45
CA SER A 927 8.88 -31.01 22.61
C SER A 927 9.73 -30.06 21.77
N GLN A 928 9.24 -28.85 21.45
CA GLN A 928 10.02 -27.84 20.74
C GLN A 928 10.96 -27.08 21.70
N ALA A 929 12.13 -26.66 21.19
CA ALA A 929 13.12 -25.92 21.95
C ALA A 929 12.82 -24.41 21.99
N PHE A 930 13.40 -23.70 22.96
CA PHE A 930 13.16 -22.27 23.17
C PHE A 930 14.42 -21.45 23.36
N ILE A 931 14.36 -20.19 22.96
CA ILE A 931 15.31 -19.13 23.30
C ILE A 931 14.57 -18.05 24.10
N ARG A 932 15.10 -17.71 25.27
CA ARG A 932 14.62 -16.59 26.10
C ARG A 932 15.69 -15.51 26.18
N LEU A 933 15.54 -14.42 25.42
CA LEU A 933 16.38 -13.24 25.59
C LEU A 933 15.90 -12.46 26.82
N TYR A 934 16.78 -12.30 27.80
CA TYR A 934 16.53 -11.54 29.01
C TYR A 934 17.31 -10.21 29.00
N LYS A 935 16.61 -9.10 29.27
CA LYS A 935 17.15 -7.99 30.08
C LYS A 935 18.30 -7.17 29.47
N SER A 936 18.41 -7.06 28.14
CA SER A 936 19.01 -5.84 27.58
C SER A 936 18.06 -4.66 27.82
N LYS A 937 18.60 -3.46 28.02
CA LYS A 937 17.81 -2.21 28.07
C LYS A 937 17.66 -1.57 26.69
N ASP A 938 18.35 -2.15 25.72
CA ASP A 938 18.63 -1.57 24.41
C ASP A 938 18.27 -2.61 23.32
N VAL A 939 17.21 -3.41 23.57
CA VAL A 939 16.56 -4.24 22.54
C VAL A 939 15.98 -3.30 21.49
N LYS A 940 16.79 -2.98 20.48
CA LYS A 940 16.39 -2.15 19.32
C LYS A 940 15.34 -2.90 18.48
N GLN A 941 14.84 -2.24 17.43
CA GLN A 941 13.69 -2.68 16.62
C GLN A 941 13.84 -4.07 15.97
N TYR A 942 15.05 -4.65 15.96
CA TYR A 942 15.32 -5.97 15.40
C TYR A 942 16.20 -6.83 16.32
N VAL A 943 15.82 -8.10 16.42
CA VAL A 943 16.52 -9.15 17.16
C VAL A 943 16.73 -10.33 16.21
N SER A 944 17.97 -10.56 15.77
CA SER A 944 18.30 -11.67 14.88
C SER A 944 18.87 -12.85 15.66
N VAL A 945 18.36 -14.05 15.37
CA VAL A 945 18.83 -15.33 15.93
C VAL A 945 19.76 -15.96 14.89
N VAL A 946 20.97 -16.33 15.31
CA VAL A 946 22.03 -16.90 14.46
C VAL A 946 22.49 -18.22 15.07
N ASP A 947 22.82 -19.23 14.25
CA ASP A 947 23.34 -20.53 14.73
C ASP A 947 24.84 -20.47 15.11
N ALA A 948 25.45 -21.63 15.41
CA ALA A 948 26.86 -21.73 15.79
C ALA A 948 27.81 -21.56 14.58
N GLU A 949 27.35 -21.86 13.38
CA GLU A 949 28.06 -21.74 12.11
C GLU A 949 28.06 -20.30 11.57
N GLY A 950 27.10 -19.47 12.00
CA GLY A 950 26.95 -18.07 11.61
C GLY A 950 25.79 -17.80 10.63
N ASN A 951 24.89 -18.76 10.41
CA ASN A 951 23.72 -18.60 9.55
C ASN A 951 22.55 -17.95 10.31
N LEU A 952 21.79 -17.10 9.62
CA LEU A 952 20.58 -16.49 10.17
C LEU A 952 19.47 -17.54 10.29
N VAL A 953 18.95 -17.73 11.50
CA VAL A 953 17.80 -18.59 11.82
C VAL A 953 16.50 -17.81 11.73
N GLU A 954 16.47 -16.58 12.25
CA GLU A 954 15.29 -15.72 12.25
C GLU A 954 15.67 -14.24 12.44
N THR A 955 14.85 -13.31 11.97
CA THR A 955 14.87 -11.90 12.42
C THR A 955 13.51 -11.50 12.96
N ILE A 956 13.45 -11.37 14.28
CA ILE A 956 12.30 -10.92 15.04
C ILE A 956 12.28 -9.39 15.02
N MET A 957 11.25 -8.80 14.42
CA MET A 957 10.96 -7.38 14.64
C MET A 957 10.37 -7.20 16.04
N THR A 958 10.81 -6.16 16.75
CA THR A 958 10.26 -5.75 18.05
C THR A 958 9.55 -4.39 17.92
N PRO A 959 8.63 -4.04 18.82
CA PRO A 959 8.03 -2.71 18.89
C PRO A 959 9.07 -1.62 19.18
N ALA A 960 8.79 -0.40 18.73
CA ALA A 960 9.61 0.79 18.97
C ALA A 960 9.45 1.40 20.39
N TYR A 961 9.25 0.55 21.41
CA TYR A 961 9.25 0.90 22.83
C TYR A 961 10.16 -0.08 23.61
N PRO A 962 10.63 0.27 24.82
CA PRO A 962 11.55 -0.60 25.56
C PRO A 962 10.94 -1.97 25.83
N THR A 963 11.51 -3.01 25.24
CA THR A 963 11.12 -4.40 25.47
C THR A 963 12.21 -5.10 26.27
N THR A 964 11.82 -5.76 27.36
CA THR A 964 12.77 -6.40 28.29
C THR A 964 12.94 -7.89 28.02
N THR A 965 12.07 -8.48 27.21
CA THR A 965 12.03 -9.93 26.96
C THR A 965 11.63 -10.24 25.52
N VAL A 966 12.29 -11.25 24.94
CA VAL A 966 11.86 -11.91 23.71
C VAL A 966 11.92 -13.42 23.94
N LEU A 967 10.78 -14.09 23.79
CA LEU A 967 10.66 -15.53 23.70
C LEU A 967 10.60 -15.93 22.22
N TYR A 968 11.43 -16.89 21.82
CA TYR A 968 11.43 -17.47 20.48
C TYR A 968 11.38 -19.00 20.53
N SER A 969 10.59 -19.60 19.65
CA SER A 969 10.55 -21.04 19.39
C SER A 969 10.26 -21.28 17.91
N SER A 970 10.92 -22.27 17.31
CA SER A 970 10.62 -22.75 15.97
C SER A 970 11.20 -24.16 15.77
N PRO A 971 10.81 -24.90 14.72
CA PRO A 971 11.39 -26.21 14.40
C PRO A 971 12.90 -26.15 14.07
N ALA A 972 13.44 -24.97 13.78
CA ALA A 972 14.87 -24.76 13.54
C ALA A 972 15.70 -24.72 14.83
N LEU A 973 15.07 -24.54 16.00
CA LEU A 973 15.76 -24.56 17.30
C LEU A 973 15.97 -25.99 17.79
N LYS A 974 17.21 -26.30 18.15
CA LYS A 974 17.62 -27.62 18.68
C LYS A 974 17.99 -27.50 20.15
N LYS A 975 17.32 -28.28 20.99
CA LYS A 975 17.51 -28.30 22.44
C LYS A 975 18.96 -28.64 22.81
N GLY A 976 19.62 -27.75 23.54
CA GLY A 976 21.03 -27.87 23.93
C GLY A 976 22.04 -27.31 22.94
N GLU A 977 21.62 -26.89 21.74
CA GLU A 977 22.51 -26.19 20.80
C GLU A 977 22.67 -24.71 21.16
N THR A 978 23.77 -24.12 20.71
CA THR A 978 24.16 -22.74 21.02
C THR A 978 23.85 -21.81 19.87
N TYR A 979 23.18 -20.70 20.18
CA TYR A 979 22.77 -19.65 19.24
C TYR A 979 23.34 -18.30 19.67
N THR A 980 23.60 -17.43 18.71
CA THR A 980 24.03 -16.05 18.92
C THR A 980 22.88 -15.10 18.62
N ILE A 981 22.50 -14.29 19.58
CA ILE A 981 21.48 -13.25 19.43
C ILE A 981 22.18 -11.92 19.12
N LEU A 982 21.77 -11.31 18.02
CA LEU A 982 22.15 -9.94 17.64
C LEU A 982 21.01 -9.01 17.99
N THR A 983 21.28 -7.95 18.76
CA THR A 983 20.32 -6.85 18.95
C THR A 983 20.89 -5.55 18.40
N GLY A 984 20.11 -4.86 17.58
CA GLY A 984 20.57 -3.66 16.87
C GLY A 984 19.59 -3.20 15.79
N ASP A 985 19.81 -2.01 15.24
CA ASP A 985 19.18 -1.62 13.99
C ASP A 985 19.94 -2.25 12.84
N ILE A 986 19.25 -2.59 11.74
CA ILE A 986 19.84 -3.20 10.54
C ILE A 986 20.83 -2.27 9.79
N TYR A 987 21.10 -1.09 10.35
CA TYR A 987 21.93 -0.02 9.79
C TYR A 987 23.05 0.45 10.73
N ASP A 988 23.23 -0.20 11.88
CA ASP A 988 24.23 0.16 12.90
C ASP A 988 25.33 -0.91 12.96
N GLU A 989 26.60 -0.52 12.83
CA GLU A 989 27.75 -1.44 12.90
C GLU A 989 28.01 -1.97 14.34
N GLN A 990 27.19 -1.54 15.32
CA GLN A 990 27.26 -1.96 16.72
C GLN A 990 26.03 -2.80 17.11
N HIS A 991 26.14 -4.12 16.96
CA HIS A 991 25.22 -5.10 17.54
C HIS A 991 25.70 -5.53 18.93
N GLU A 992 24.80 -5.61 19.92
CA GLU A 992 25.10 -6.38 21.13
C GLU A 992 24.99 -7.88 20.81
N LEU A 993 26.04 -8.63 21.15
CA LEU A 993 26.19 -10.07 20.92
C LEU A 993 25.89 -10.84 22.22
N THR A 994 24.78 -11.56 22.27
CA THR A 994 24.44 -12.44 23.40
C THR A 994 24.37 -13.90 22.95
N THR A 995 25.33 -14.72 23.38
CA THR A 995 25.30 -16.17 23.16
C THR A 995 24.38 -16.85 24.17
N ILE A 996 23.49 -17.71 23.70
CA ILE A 996 22.49 -18.44 24.51
C ILE A 996 22.39 -19.90 24.06
N VAL A 997 22.06 -20.80 24.99
CA VAL A 997 21.75 -22.21 24.68
C VAL A 997 20.24 -22.38 24.62
N ALA A 998 19.71 -23.04 23.59
CA ALA A 998 18.28 -23.30 23.49
C ALA A 998 17.84 -24.37 24.51
N GLU A 999 16.75 -24.12 25.24
CA GLU A 999 16.39 -24.86 26.46
C GLU A 999 15.32 -25.96 26.32
#